data_AF-A0A449B3S8-F1
#
_entry.id   AF-A0A449B3S8-F1
#
_cell.length_a   1.000
_cell.length_b   1.000
_cell.length_c   1.000
_cell.angle_alpha   90.00
_cell.angle_beta   90.00
_cell.angle_gamma   90.00
#
_symmetry.space_group_name_H-M   'P 1'
#
loop_
_entity.id
_entity.type
_entity.pdbx_description
1 polymer ?
#
loop_
_entity_poly.entity_id
_entity_poly.type
_entity_poly.pdbx_seq_one_letter_code
_entity_poly.pdbx_strand_id
1 'polypeptide(L)'
;MKSTRKATFYTTMILGTVATAATVGSLFYFKVADSSSSLRVLSRPSLKPNVATDDNFNTTNNRISNSDGTLKENETPKPKDPEVIIKTPELPKPKPEPIKEPEKEVVPPVIVQPEPEPKPVDPPKVEPEPVPEPIKPPEDKIVIEDSSLPKPEPKPNKTIEKIEKNGAEFYAEIIRIPPRTDDQSDIDKGITNRVPYRAEIAPDVGKVYNGDSDANVNASINTIIRNAKWQDGIFGKGSTYREILTSTNDSLEVKQNYFNNDGNTPDQLGNLWFKYFRLLKSKEKIRPYLDEDGLRNLDKWYDGEEMFSWPTRSGVQTVKLGHLLLIMHIDQTKITKISDGVKNYLKQGYSVPDGVYSYVNDKGEWEATTFEPLVNKGLAEIRRNNRVKRVLGNNDIWSRSPDDIERGKFHNWDDKDVTRFFREKHGFGQIMPYRGGIYVTEYTRKDKVEGADREKALVVTIDLESDKAFQNAKAVIERFKQREIDITGYRIKNIGKKGATQSLFDIMGALPNKLPMLELYFESKNTADLLAIKNKEIDELSLITNNRVNSLADDWALNPWAINKVAWVNMADYNVSSSYNPNDTIYTRITFDNLAFDPVDYTTPGDFSKINDGLRMAYWVRNNERIFQGPWGPGLTPDRDASGNSYPMGIDLSRIKSIKSLMGMVFHDIKNPSKMRKLNKIKLYNNSSVFDISTTEMNLSQFDTVLIKQSRSPRSKIMFSNGTVTNKIRIIPTKDDERLSSAGLANLSTFIQYSDGNFSKSNTEIIIPKGALDLESQLRSAGYKVKFQSKYDGIVIN
;
A
#
# COMPACT_ATOMS: atom_id res chain seq x y z
N MET A 1 13.64 -62.19 -1.15
CA MET A 1 14.29 -62.01 0.16
C MET A 1 15.35 -60.90 0.04
N LYS A 2 15.32 -59.92 0.96
CA LYS A 2 16.34 -58.88 1.28
C LYS A 2 16.68 -57.88 0.15
N SER A 3 16.16 -56.65 0.13
CA SER A 3 16.23 -55.50 1.05
C SER A 3 17.59 -54.78 1.08
N THR A 4 17.65 -53.59 0.48
CA THR A 4 18.49 -52.48 0.95
C THR A 4 17.73 -51.17 0.73
N ARG A 5 17.39 -50.55 1.86
CA ARG A 5 16.72 -49.26 2.01
C ARG A 5 17.64 -48.15 1.50
N LYS A 6 17.16 -47.32 0.56
CA LYS A 6 17.71 -45.97 0.36
C LYS A 6 16.98 -45.04 1.32
N ALA A 7 17.70 -44.57 2.33
CA ALA A 7 17.25 -43.49 3.20
C ALA A 7 17.44 -42.18 2.43
N THR A 8 16.34 -41.63 1.91
CA THR A 8 16.29 -40.26 1.39
C THR A 8 16.10 -39.34 2.58
N PHE A 9 17.19 -38.72 3.04
CA PHE A 9 17.13 -37.66 4.03
C PHE A 9 16.57 -36.40 3.34
N TYR A 10 15.31 -36.09 3.60
CA TYR A 10 14.73 -34.78 3.33
C TYR A 10 15.20 -33.83 4.43
N THR A 11 16.25 -33.07 4.17
CA THR A 11 16.63 -31.94 5.03
C THR A 11 15.79 -30.75 4.61
N THR A 12 14.76 -30.47 5.42
CA THR A 12 13.91 -29.29 5.32
C THR A 12 14.77 -28.03 5.49
N MET A 13 15.04 -27.30 4.40
CA MET A 13 15.57 -25.94 4.47
C MET A 13 14.45 -25.00 4.94
N ILE A 14 14.30 -24.86 6.26
CA ILE A 14 13.71 -23.68 6.88
C ILE A 14 14.91 -22.81 7.28
N LEU A 15 15.41 -22.01 6.34
CA LEU A 15 16.42 -20.99 6.61
C LEU A 15 15.85 -19.63 6.20
N GLY A 16 15.35 -18.94 7.23
CA GLY A 16 15.20 -17.50 7.37
C GLY A 16 15.09 -16.66 6.10
N THR A 17 13.87 -16.49 5.60
CA THR A 17 13.46 -15.27 4.89
C THR A 17 13.39 -14.12 5.90
N VAL A 18 14.56 -13.58 6.26
CA VAL A 18 14.67 -12.34 7.03
C VAL A 18 14.26 -11.18 6.13
N ALA A 19 13.08 -10.64 6.44
CA ALA A 19 12.59 -9.28 6.23
C ALA A 19 13.40 -8.37 5.25
N THR A 20 12.93 -8.26 4.01
CA THR A 20 13.25 -7.12 3.12
C THR A 20 12.03 -6.72 2.28
N ALA A 21 10.93 -6.36 2.93
CA ALA A 21 9.79 -5.73 2.24
C ALA A 21 9.14 -4.54 2.98
N ALA A 22 9.57 -4.16 4.19
CA ALA A 22 8.90 -3.10 4.97
C ALA A 22 9.76 -1.84 5.24
N THR A 23 10.98 -1.74 4.72
CA THR A 23 11.90 -0.60 4.96
C THR A 23 12.68 -0.17 3.71
N VAL A 24 12.05 -0.22 2.52
CA VAL A 24 12.63 0.37 1.29
C VAL A 24 11.90 1.66 0.87
N GLY A 25 11.09 2.23 1.77
CA GLY A 25 10.36 3.48 1.51
C GLY A 25 11.17 4.78 1.64
N SER A 26 12.38 4.76 2.21
CA SER A 26 13.02 6.04 2.60
C SER A 26 14.54 6.16 2.53
N LEU A 27 15.36 5.16 2.12
CA LEU A 27 16.83 5.31 2.24
C LEU A 27 17.77 4.87 1.09
N PHE A 28 17.31 4.47 -0.11
CA PHE A 28 18.23 4.31 -1.25
C PHE A 28 17.72 4.98 -2.52
N TYR A 29 18.16 6.22 -2.72
CA TYR A 29 17.86 7.04 -3.89
C TYR A 29 19.16 7.49 -4.58
N PHE A 30 20.02 6.59 -5.05
CA PHE A 30 21.03 6.91 -6.08
C PHE A 30 21.43 5.67 -6.91
N LYS A 31 21.19 5.79 -8.23
CA LYS A 31 21.73 5.05 -9.40
C LYS A 31 22.35 3.65 -9.20
N VAL A 32 21.68 2.63 -9.75
CA VAL A 32 22.22 1.78 -10.83
C VAL A 32 21.07 1.46 -11.78
N ALA A 33 21.28 1.69 -13.07
CA ALA A 33 20.35 1.34 -14.13
C ALA A 33 20.77 -0.01 -14.69
N ASP A 34 19.84 -0.94 -14.85
CA ASP A 34 19.94 -1.92 -15.91
C ASP A 34 18.57 -2.21 -16.53
N SER A 35 18.59 -2.48 -17.83
CA SER A 35 17.47 -2.33 -18.75
C SER A 35 16.69 -3.63 -18.96
N SER A 36 15.56 -3.76 -18.26
CA SER A 36 14.34 -4.36 -18.79
C SER A 36 13.17 -3.88 -17.91
N SER A 37 12.36 -2.96 -18.43
CA SER A 37 11.26 -2.29 -17.70
C SER A 37 11.63 -1.58 -16.39
N SER A 38 12.60 -0.66 -16.40
CA SER A 38 12.94 0.15 -15.22
C SER A 38 12.14 1.46 -15.17
N LEU A 39 11.00 1.44 -14.45
CA LEU A 39 10.28 2.65 -14.08
C LEU A 39 11.15 3.44 -13.09
N ARG A 40 11.68 4.61 -13.50
CA ARG A 40 12.42 5.51 -12.60
C ARG A 40 11.44 6.24 -11.68
N VAL A 41 11.30 5.77 -10.44
CA VAL A 41 10.46 6.36 -9.39
C VAL A 41 11.15 7.60 -8.83
N LEU A 42 10.55 8.79 -8.89
CA LEU A 42 10.96 10.02 -8.18
C LEU A 42 9.84 10.43 -7.21
N SER A 43 9.89 9.97 -5.95
CA SER A 43 9.16 10.63 -4.86
C SER A 43 10.10 11.68 -4.27
N ARG A 44 9.73 12.97 -4.35
CA ARG A 44 10.54 14.07 -3.81
C ARG A 44 9.98 14.51 -2.45
N PRO A 45 10.76 14.43 -1.36
CA PRO A 45 10.28 14.67 0.00
C PRO A 45 10.14 16.16 0.40
N SER A 46 10.21 17.13 -0.52
CA SER A 46 10.46 18.53 -0.12
C SER A 46 9.82 19.64 -0.98
N LEU A 47 8.55 19.54 -1.34
CA LEU A 47 7.83 20.71 -1.87
C LEU A 47 6.80 21.19 -0.83
N LYS A 48 7.10 22.34 -0.21
CA LYS A 48 6.13 23.11 0.58
C LYS A 48 4.97 23.54 -0.33
N PRO A 49 3.69 23.42 0.11
CA PRO A 49 2.55 23.88 -0.66
C PRO A 49 2.52 25.41 -0.66
N ASN A 50 2.81 26.03 -1.80
CA ASN A 50 2.50 27.44 -2.04
C ASN A 50 1.40 27.48 -3.09
N VAL A 51 0.23 28.00 -2.70
CA VAL A 51 -0.96 28.14 -3.55
C VAL A 51 -0.96 29.55 -4.12
N ALA A 52 -1.15 29.68 -5.42
CA ALA A 52 -1.65 30.91 -6.04
C ALA A 52 -2.60 30.53 -7.18
N THR A 53 -3.72 31.24 -7.26
CA THR A 53 -4.80 31.07 -8.24
C THR A 53 -4.71 32.24 -9.21
N ASP A 54 -4.15 32.06 -10.40
CA ASP A 54 -4.19 33.00 -11.53
C ASP A 54 -3.65 32.33 -12.83
N ASP A 55 -3.92 32.91 -14.00
CA ASP A 55 -3.60 32.39 -15.36
C ASP A 55 -2.08 32.32 -15.72
N ASN A 56 -1.17 32.52 -14.76
CA ASN A 56 0.27 32.72 -14.99
C ASN A 56 1.16 31.45 -14.91
N PHE A 57 0.59 30.25 -15.03
CA PHE A 57 1.31 28.99 -14.82
C PHE A 57 1.70 28.24 -16.09
N ASN A 58 2.95 27.77 -16.15
CA ASN A 58 3.49 27.03 -17.29
C ASN A 58 3.05 25.54 -17.29
N THR A 59 2.22 25.15 -18.26
CA THR A 59 1.67 23.79 -18.42
C THR A 59 2.52 22.84 -19.27
N THR A 60 3.66 23.29 -19.82
CA THR A 60 4.48 22.52 -20.77
C THR A 60 5.46 21.53 -20.11
N ASN A 61 5.60 21.56 -18.78
CA ASN A 61 6.60 20.78 -18.03
C ASN A 61 6.00 19.86 -16.95
N ASN A 62 4.81 19.31 -17.18
CA ASN A 62 4.19 18.34 -16.29
C ASN A 62 4.97 17.02 -16.26
N ARG A 63 5.10 16.42 -15.07
CA ARG A 63 5.74 15.11 -14.86
C ARG A 63 4.70 14.08 -14.46
N ILE A 64 4.95 12.80 -14.74
CA ILE A 64 4.20 11.70 -14.11
C ILE A 64 4.36 11.85 -12.60
N SER A 65 3.31 12.35 -11.99
CA SER A 65 3.08 12.39 -10.57
C SER A 65 1.62 12.06 -10.43
N ASN A 66 1.38 11.06 -9.62
CA ASN A 66 0.04 10.64 -9.27
C ASN A 66 -0.41 11.32 -7.97
N SER A 67 0.41 12.20 -7.39
CA SER A 67 0.01 13.22 -6.41
C SER A 67 0.07 14.60 -7.07
N ASP A 68 -0.70 15.56 -6.57
CA ASP A 68 -0.77 16.91 -7.14
C ASP A 68 0.57 17.65 -6.96
N GLY A 69 1.31 17.87 -8.06
CA GLY A 69 2.49 18.74 -8.09
C GLY A 69 2.12 20.16 -8.56
N THR A 70 2.68 21.20 -7.94
CA THR A 70 2.44 22.59 -8.35
C THR A 70 3.06 22.91 -9.72
N LEU A 71 2.35 23.72 -10.53
CA LEU A 71 2.87 24.28 -11.79
C LEU A 71 3.89 25.40 -11.47
N LYS A 72 4.91 25.58 -12.32
CA LYS A 72 5.88 26.67 -12.16
C LYS A 72 5.31 27.98 -12.72
N GLU A 73 5.37 29.03 -11.91
CA GLU A 73 5.10 30.43 -12.28
C GLU A 73 6.25 30.99 -13.15
N ASN A 74 5.97 31.94 -14.04
CA ASN A 74 7.02 32.67 -14.77
C ASN A 74 7.76 33.61 -13.79
N GLU A 75 9.09 33.60 -13.80
CA GLU A 75 9.91 34.32 -12.81
C GLU A 75 9.73 35.85 -12.93
N THR A 76 9.26 36.48 -11.85
CA THR A 76 9.54 37.90 -11.55
C THR A 76 10.30 38.00 -10.22
N PRO A 77 11.19 39.00 -10.04
CA PRO A 77 12.12 39.03 -8.92
C PRO A 77 11.40 39.36 -7.61
N LYS A 78 11.62 38.55 -6.56
CA LYS A 78 11.09 38.83 -5.21
C LYS A 78 12.02 39.77 -4.41
N PRO A 79 11.47 40.76 -3.67
CA PRO A 79 12.21 41.50 -2.65
C PRO A 79 12.53 40.63 -1.43
N LYS A 80 13.61 40.97 -0.71
CA LYS A 80 14.03 40.35 0.55
C LYS A 80 13.24 40.93 1.73
N ASP A 81 12.66 40.06 2.55
CA ASP A 81 12.13 40.43 3.88
C ASP A 81 13.11 40.08 5.02
N PRO A 82 13.03 40.78 6.17
CA PRO A 82 14.08 40.81 7.19
C PRO A 82 13.99 39.67 8.22
N GLU A 83 15.14 39.35 8.81
CA GLU A 83 15.33 38.33 9.85
C GLU A 83 14.57 38.67 11.15
N VAL A 84 13.73 37.73 11.61
CA VAL A 84 13.13 37.73 12.95
C VAL A 84 13.93 36.80 13.86
N ILE A 85 14.53 37.37 14.90
CA ILE A 85 15.25 36.65 15.96
C ILE A 85 14.22 36.03 16.92
N ILE A 86 14.17 34.70 17.00
CA ILE A 86 13.32 33.97 17.95
C ILE A 86 14.17 33.53 19.16
N LYS A 87 13.78 33.97 20.36
CA LYS A 87 14.38 33.55 21.64
C LYS A 87 13.97 32.12 22.02
N THR A 88 14.95 31.32 22.42
CA THR A 88 14.81 29.96 22.97
C THR A 88 14.03 29.96 24.29
N PRO A 89 13.04 29.07 24.51
CA PRO A 89 12.42 28.89 25.83
C PRO A 89 13.31 28.08 26.76
N GLU A 90 13.44 28.50 28.02
CA GLU A 90 14.14 27.77 29.08
C GLU A 90 13.37 26.50 29.51
N LEU A 91 14.11 25.41 29.72
CA LEU A 91 13.61 24.14 30.28
C LEU A 91 13.23 24.30 31.76
N PRO A 92 12.12 23.69 32.23
CA PRO A 92 11.79 23.64 33.65
C PRO A 92 12.79 22.76 34.40
N LYS A 93 13.38 23.29 35.47
CA LYS A 93 14.24 22.54 36.39
C LYS A 93 13.42 21.47 37.15
N PRO A 94 13.97 20.27 37.38
CA PRO A 94 13.28 19.23 38.14
C PRO A 94 13.11 19.65 39.62
N LYS A 95 11.90 19.41 40.16
CA LYS A 95 11.61 19.50 41.60
C LYS A 95 12.32 18.34 42.32
N PRO A 96 12.95 18.57 43.49
CA PRO A 96 13.55 17.52 44.29
C PRO A 96 12.50 16.56 44.88
N GLU A 97 12.86 15.28 44.92
CA GLU A 97 12.06 14.17 45.47
C GLU A 97 11.86 14.28 47.00
N PRO A 98 10.72 13.83 47.55
CA PRO A 98 10.51 13.75 49.00
C PRO A 98 11.29 12.58 49.62
N ILE A 99 11.95 12.87 50.73
CA ILE A 99 12.68 11.94 51.59
C ILE A 99 11.73 10.88 52.16
N LYS A 100 12.12 9.59 52.04
CA LYS A 100 11.47 8.44 52.71
C LYS A 100 11.93 8.35 54.17
N GLU A 101 10.98 8.28 55.09
CA GLU A 101 11.18 7.84 56.48
C GLU A 101 11.08 6.29 56.56
N PRO A 102 11.82 5.61 57.46
CA PRO A 102 12.04 4.18 57.39
C PRO A 102 10.97 3.33 58.12
N GLU A 103 10.88 2.08 57.66
CA GLU A 103 10.02 0.98 58.12
C GLU A 103 10.15 0.67 59.63
N LYS A 104 9.03 0.24 60.23
CA LYS A 104 9.00 -0.52 61.48
C LYS A 104 8.45 -1.93 61.26
N GLU A 105 9.15 -2.87 61.88
CA GLU A 105 9.00 -4.33 61.88
C GLU A 105 7.63 -4.88 62.29
N VAL A 106 7.41 -6.11 61.82
CA VAL A 106 6.27 -7.02 62.01
C VAL A 106 6.66 -8.14 62.99
N VAL A 107 5.82 -8.49 63.99
CA VAL A 107 5.47 -9.89 64.39
C VAL A 107 4.25 -9.92 65.38
N PRO A 108 3.53 -11.06 65.59
CA PRO A 108 2.04 -11.18 65.55
C PRO A 108 1.46 -11.90 66.83
N PRO A 109 0.46 -12.83 66.79
CA PRO A 109 -1.02 -12.68 66.77
C PRO A 109 -1.78 -13.43 67.92
N VAL A 110 -3.04 -13.08 68.27
CA VAL A 110 -4.01 -13.89 69.11
C VAL A 110 -5.47 -13.41 68.84
N ILE A 111 -6.38 -14.14 68.14
CA ILE A 111 -7.41 -15.17 68.53
C ILE A 111 -8.82 -14.64 69.00
N VAL A 112 -9.84 -14.92 68.16
CA VAL A 112 -11.24 -15.42 68.36
C VAL A 112 -12.42 -14.53 68.88
N GLN A 113 -13.46 -14.41 67.99
CA GLN A 113 -14.96 -14.38 68.07
C GLN A 113 -15.73 -14.23 69.42
N PRO A 114 -17.04 -13.83 69.48
CA PRO A 114 -18.15 -14.12 68.53
C PRO A 114 -19.28 -13.04 68.32
N GLU A 115 -20.21 -13.35 67.40
CA GLU A 115 -21.54 -12.72 67.13
C GLU A 115 -22.62 -13.21 68.13
N PRO A 116 -23.75 -12.49 68.43
CA PRO A 116 -25.00 -12.62 67.62
C PRO A 116 -25.97 -11.39 67.56
N GLU A 117 -26.97 -11.48 66.66
CA GLU A 117 -28.17 -10.65 66.29
C GLU A 117 -29.20 -10.28 67.44
N PRO A 118 -30.44 -9.71 67.24
CA PRO A 118 -31.12 -8.92 66.17
C PRO A 118 -31.98 -7.66 66.61
N LYS A 119 -32.43 -6.86 65.61
CA LYS A 119 -33.62 -5.93 65.40
C LYS A 119 -34.56 -5.49 66.56
N PRO A 120 -35.17 -4.27 66.49
CA PRO A 120 -36.51 -4.07 65.88
C PRO A 120 -36.75 -2.72 65.14
N VAL A 121 -37.97 -2.56 64.61
CA VAL A 121 -38.45 -1.76 63.45
C VAL A 121 -39.56 -0.76 63.86
N ASP A 122 -39.63 0.40 63.16
CA ASP A 122 -40.78 1.32 62.86
C ASP A 122 -41.40 2.29 63.93
N PRO A 123 -42.20 3.36 63.61
CA PRO A 123 -42.48 4.15 62.36
C PRO A 123 -42.64 5.72 62.61
N PRO A 124 -43.55 6.54 61.98
CA PRO A 124 -43.35 7.49 60.85
C PRO A 124 -43.79 8.98 61.07
N LYS A 125 -43.50 9.93 60.15
CA LYS A 125 -44.30 11.18 59.90
C LYS A 125 -43.83 11.99 58.65
N VAL A 126 -44.57 12.05 57.52
CA VAL A 126 -45.61 13.02 57.01
C VAL A 126 -45.12 14.44 56.61
N GLU A 127 -45.47 14.76 55.36
CA GLU A 127 -45.41 15.96 54.46
C GLU A 127 -45.75 17.35 55.04
N PRO A 128 -45.30 18.43 54.35
CA PRO A 128 -46.27 19.31 53.67
C PRO A 128 -45.82 19.93 52.30
N GLU A 129 -46.81 20.18 51.43
CA GLU A 129 -46.80 21.10 50.26
C GLU A 129 -47.52 22.46 50.60
N PRO A 130 -47.75 23.46 49.70
CA PRO A 130 -46.85 24.29 48.86
C PRO A 130 -47.26 25.81 48.85
N VAL A 131 -46.86 26.56 47.78
CA VAL A 131 -47.38 27.86 47.21
C VAL A 131 -46.46 29.10 47.46
N PRO A 132 -46.31 30.10 46.54
CA PRO A 132 -46.09 30.09 45.06
C PRO A 132 -45.00 31.12 44.59
N GLU A 133 -44.55 31.10 43.33
CA GLU A 133 -44.11 32.35 42.66
C GLU A 133 -44.49 32.40 41.16
N PRO A 134 -44.70 33.63 40.61
CA PRO A 134 -45.50 33.87 39.42
C PRO A 134 -44.72 34.25 38.14
N ILE A 135 -45.31 33.84 37.01
CA ILE A 135 -45.43 34.53 35.70
C ILE A 135 -44.15 34.81 34.86
N LYS A 136 -44.12 34.15 33.70
CA LYS A 136 -43.30 34.45 32.51
C LYS A 136 -43.69 35.77 31.82
N PRO A 137 -42.71 36.44 31.19
CA PRO A 137 -42.88 37.07 29.89
C PRO A 137 -42.18 36.27 28.76
N PRO A 138 -42.52 36.53 27.48
CA PRO A 138 -42.32 35.62 26.35
C PRO A 138 -41.08 35.92 25.50
N GLU A 139 -40.70 34.89 24.73
CA GLU A 139 -39.98 34.88 23.44
C GLU A 139 -38.76 35.81 23.27
N ASP A 140 -37.58 35.20 23.13
CA ASP A 140 -36.69 35.60 22.04
C ASP A 140 -35.72 34.50 21.59
N LYS A 141 -35.75 34.29 20.27
CA LYS A 141 -34.77 33.62 19.39
C LYS A 141 -34.57 32.10 19.53
N ILE A 142 -35.35 31.39 18.72
CA ILE A 142 -34.85 30.22 17.99
C ILE A 142 -33.55 30.64 17.31
N VAL A 143 -32.42 30.19 17.83
CA VAL A 143 -31.17 30.14 17.07
C VAL A 143 -31.39 29.02 16.05
N ILE A 144 -31.73 29.41 14.83
CA ILE A 144 -31.52 28.54 13.67
C ILE A 144 -30.01 28.37 13.61
N GLU A 145 -29.52 27.22 14.07
CA GLU A 145 -28.14 26.82 13.86
C GLU A 145 -27.97 26.74 12.33
N ASP A 146 -27.27 27.73 11.78
CA ASP A 146 -26.93 27.77 10.37
C ASP A 146 -26.06 26.55 10.06
N SER A 147 -26.68 25.51 9.49
CA SER A 147 -26.00 24.28 9.08
C SER A 147 -25.01 24.49 7.93
N SER A 148 -24.80 25.74 7.48
CA SER A 148 -23.81 26.11 6.48
C SER A 148 -22.44 26.50 7.08
N LEU A 149 -22.33 26.64 8.41
CA LEU A 149 -21.03 26.89 9.06
C LEU A 149 -20.28 25.56 9.31
N PRO A 150 -19.05 25.40 8.80
CA PRO A 150 -18.27 24.20 9.05
C PRO A 150 -18.03 24.05 10.56
N LYS A 151 -18.39 22.87 11.11
CA LYS A 151 -18.00 22.49 12.47
C LYS A 151 -16.49 22.70 12.61
N PRO A 152 -16.01 23.37 13.67
CA PRO A 152 -14.58 23.58 13.86
C PRO A 152 -13.86 22.23 13.85
N GLU A 153 -12.84 22.12 13.01
CA GLU A 153 -12.07 20.89 12.88
C GLU A 153 -11.52 20.48 14.26
N PRO A 154 -11.69 19.21 14.67
CA PRO A 154 -11.14 18.73 15.93
C PRO A 154 -9.63 18.95 15.96
N LYS A 155 -9.14 19.75 16.91
CA LYS A 155 -7.71 20.06 17.02
C LYS A 155 -6.92 18.82 17.46
N PRO A 156 -5.73 18.57 16.89
CA PRO A 156 -4.88 17.47 17.30
C PRO A 156 -4.45 17.62 18.77
N ASN A 157 -4.59 16.55 19.56
CA ASN A 157 -4.14 16.50 20.95
C ASN A 157 -2.66 16.13 21.00
N LYS A 158 -1.85 16.91 21.71
CA LYS A 158 -0.41 16.68 21.87
C LYS A 158 -0.11 16.25 23.31
N THR A 159 0.51 15.09 23.47
CA THR A 159 0.96 14.56 24.76
C THR A 159 2.44 14.21 24.69
N ILE A 160 3.20 14.45 25.76
CA ILE A 160 4.56 13.90 25.85
C ILE A 160 4.43 12.50 26.44
N GLU A 161 4.85 11.48 25.69
CA GLU A 161 4.77 10.08 26.11
C GLU A 161 6.16 9.46 26.15
N LYS A 162 6.39 8.56 27.13
CA LYS A 162 7.57 7.71 27.19
C LYS A 162 7.36 6.52 26.24
N ILE A 163 8.29 6.30 25.33
CA ILE A 163 8.30 5.19 24.37
C ILE A 163 9.56 4.37 24.60
N GLU A 164 9.39 3.09 24.93
CA GLU A 164 10.49 2.15 25.03
C GLU A 164 10.61 1.35 23.73
N LYS A 165 11.80 1.34 23.13
CA LYS A 165 12.05 0.63 21.88
C LYS A 165 13.50 0.15 21.79
N ASN A 166 13.69 -1.15 21.53
CA ASN A 166 15.00 -1.79 21.42
C ASN A 166 15.92 -1.51 22.63
N GLY A 167 15.33 -1.50 23.83
CA GLY A 167 16.03 -1.20 25.09
C GLY A 167 16.38 0.27 25.32
N ALA A 168 16.03 1.17 24.38
CA ALA A 168 16.18 2.61 24.53
C ALA A 168 14.85 3.25 24.95
N GLU A 169 14.92 4.32 25.76
CA GLU A 169 13.78 5.08 26.25
C GLU A 169 13.76 6.47 25.62
N PHE A 170 12.67 6.79 24.94
CA PHE A 170 12.47 8.07 24.27
C PHE A 170 11.31 8.82 24.92
N TYR A 171 11.45 10.13 25.09
CA TYR A 171 10.32 10.99 25.41
C TYR A 171 9.95 11.74 24.13
N ALA A 172 8.73 11.57 23.65
CA ALA A 172 8.32 12.16 22.38
C ALA A 172 6.96 12.84 22.50
N GLU A 173 6.81 13.97 21.78
CA GLU A 173 5.49 14.55 21.55
C GLU A 173 4.70 13.63 20.62
N ILE A 174 3.63 13.04 21.14
CA ILE A 174 2.69 12.21 20.40
C ILE A 174 1.49 13.06 20.03
N ILE A 175 1.30 13.22 18.73
CA ILE A 175 0.23 14.02 18.15
C ILE A 175 -0.86 13.06 17.68
N ARG A 176 -1.93 12.97 18.47
CA ARG A 176 -3.06 12.10 18.16
C ARG A 176 -3.92 12.76 17.10
N ILE A 177 -4.03 12.06 15.98
CA ILE A 177 -4.76 12.52 14.80
C ILE A 177 -6.26 12.33 15.05
N PRO A 178 -7.11 13.36 14.84
CA PRO A 178 -8.55 13.22 14.96
C PRO A 178 -9.13 12.30 13.86
N PRO A 179 -10.32 11.72 14.06
CA PRO A 179 -11.02 11.01 12.99
C PRO A 179 -11.33 11.93 11.80
N ARG A 180 -11.24 11.40 10.58
CA ARG A 180 -11.74 12.06 9.37
C ARG A 180 -13.25 12.25 9.50
N THR A 181 -13.73 13.42 9.10
CA THR A 181 -15.17 13.72 9.02
C THR A 181 -15.60 13.68 7.56
N ASP A 182 -16.64 12.91 7.27
CA ASP A 182 -17.25 12.86 5.95
C ASP A 182 -18.29 13.98 5.80
N ASP A 183 -18.46 14.44 4.57
CA ASP A 183 -19.44 15.46 4.23
C ASP A 183 -20.85 14.89 4.12
N GLN A 184 -21.85 15.64 4.57
CA GLN A 184 -23.23 15.18 4.50
C GLN A 184 -23.69 14.93 3.06
N SER A 185 -23.31 15.77 2.09
CA SER A 185 -23.69 15.55 0.68
C SER A 185 -23.05 14.29 0.09
N ASP A 186 -21.83 13.93 0.52
CA ASP A 186 -21.16 12.71 0.10
C ASP A 186 -21.78 11.46 0.75
N ILE A 187 -22.24 11.58 2.00
CA ILE A 187 -23.01 10.54 2.70
C ILE A 187 -24.36 10.32 2.00
N ASP A 188 -25.09 11.38 1.71
CA ASP A 188 -26.43 11.32 1.10
C ASP A 188 -26.39 10.71 -0.31
N LYS A 189 -25.30 10.95 -1.05
CA LYS A 189 -25.04 10.32 -2.36
C LYS A 189 -24.61 8.87 -2.26
N GLY A 190 -24.30 8.37 -1.06
CA GLY A 190 -23.83 7.02 -0.82
C GLY A 190 -22.44 6.74 -1.39
N ILE A 191 -21.56 7.76 -1.40
CA ILE A 191 -20.19 7.67 -1.91
C ILE A 191 -19.11 7.64 -0.82
N THR A 192 -19.51 7.69 0.45
CA THR A 192 -18.64 7.44 1.60
C THR A 192 -18.58 5.95 1.94
N ASN A 193 -17.66 5.56 2.82
CA ASN A 193 -17.61 4.19 3.31
C ASN A 193 -18.82 3.87 4.19
N ARG A 194 -19.43 2.69 4.01
CA ARG A 194 -20.46 2.16 4.92
C ARG A 194 -19.98 2.12 6.38
N VAL A 195 -18.72 1.71 6.58
CA VAL A 195 -18.04 1.72 7.87
C VAL A 195 -16.85 2.67 7.75
N PRO A 196 -16.76 3.74 8.56
CA PRO A 196 -15.70 4.72 8.45
C PRO A 196 -14.31 4.09 8.31
N TYR A 197 -13.58 4.52 7.28
CA TYR A 197 -12.24 4.06 6.99
C TYR A 197 -11.21 5.11 7.42
N ARG A 198 -10.12 4.63 8.01
CA ARG A 198 -9.00 5.45 8.48
C ARG A 198 -7.70 4.79 8.07
N ALA A 199 -6.89 5.48 7.29
CA ALA A 199 -5.56 5.03 6.90
C ALA A 199 -4.51 5.41 7.98
N GLU A 200 -4.61 6.60 8.53
CA GLU A 200 -3.67 7.15 9.51
C GLU A 200 -4.05 6.76 10.93
N ILE A 201 -3.72 5.54 11.32
CA ILE A 201 -4.05 5.06 12.67
C ILE A 201 -2.99 5.37 13.72
N ALA A 202 -1.74 5.49 13.29
CA ALA A 202 -0.60 5.73 14.15
C ALA A 202 -0.43 7.23 14.36
N PRO A 203 -0.15 7.68 15.59
CA PRO A 203 0.05 9.10 15.86
C PRO A 203 1.29 9.63 15.12
N ASP A 204 1.33 10.94 14.92
CA ASP A 204 2.58 11.58 14.49
C ASP A 204 3.52 11.75 15.67
N VAL A 205 4.80 11.60 15.41
CA VAL A 205 5.87 11.87 16.37
C VAL A 205 6.38 13.29 16.09
N GLY A 206 6.16 14.19 17.04
CA GLY A 206 6.66 15.55 17.04
C GLY A 206 8.10 15.61 17.55
N LYS A 207 8.38 16.55 18.47
CA LYS A 207 9.72 16.68 19.04
C LYS A 207 10.08 15.46 19.91
N VAL A 208 11.31 14.98 19.75
CA VAL A 208 11.91 13.93 20.59
C VAL A 208 12.88 14.59 21.57
N TYR A 209 12.85 14.13 22.82
CA TYR A 209 13.69 14.58 23.91
C TYR A 209 14.56 13.43 24.40
N ASN A 210 15.80 13.75 24.77
CA ASN A 210 16.78 12.83 25.34
C ASN A 210 17.07 11.58 24.48
N GLY A 211 16.88 11.68 23.16
CA GLY A 211 17.08 10.56 22.25
C GLY A 211 18.50 9.98 22.30
N ASP A 212 19.52 10.82 22.41
CA ASP A 212 20.94 10.46 22.53
C ASP A 212 21.47 10.42 23.97
N SER A 213 20.60 10.18 24.96
CA SER A 213 21.05 9.96 26.34
C SER A 213 22.05 8.80 26.44
N ASP A 214 22.94 8.84 27.43
CA ASP A 214 23.93 7.78 27.64
C ASP A 214 23.28 6.39 27.76
N ALA A 215 22.09 6.31 28.36
CA ALA A 215 21.30 5.08 28.42
C ALA A 215 20.93 4.54 27.02
N ASN A 216 20.44 5.40 26.12
CA ASN A 216 20.07 5.01 24.75
C ASN A 216 21.28 4.69 23.89
N VAL A 217 22.38 5.42 24.09
CA VAL A 217 23.67 5.13 23.45
C VAL A 217 24.15 3.74 23.87
N ASN A 218 24.14 3.44 25.17
CA ASN A 218 24.54 2.13 25.69
C ASN A 218 23.61 1.00 25.22
N ALA A 219 22.29 1.23 25.18
CA ALA A 219 21.32 0.27 24.63
C ALA A 219 21.61 -0.04 23.15
N SER A 220 21.96 0.98 22.36
CA SER A 220 22.33 0.83 20.95
C SER A 220 23.63 0.05 20.79
N ILE A 221 24.66 0.36 21.60
CA ILE A 221 25.93 -0.38 21.62
C ILE A 221 25.68 -1.85 21.94
N ASN A 222 24.91 -2.14 22.99
CA ASN A 222 24.60 -3.51 23.39
C ASN A 222 23.88 -4.29 22.29
N THR A 223 22.92 -3.65 21.63
CA THR A 223 22.19 -4.23 20.49
C THR A 223 23.13 -4.53 19.32
N ILE A 224 23.99 -3.58 18.96
CA ILE A 224 24.98 -3.75 17.88
C ILE A 224 25.98 -4.87 18.21
N ILE A 225 26.53 -4.90 19.43
CA ILE A 225 27.48 -5.93 19.85
C ILE A 225 26.83 -7.30 19.83
N ARG A 226 25.60 -7.43 20.33
CA ARG A 226 24.84 -8.70 20.28
C ARG A 226 24.68 -9.17 18.83
N ASN A 227 24.27 -8.29 17.92
CA ASN A 227 24.09 -8.62 16.51
C ASN A 227 25.42 -8.99 15.83
N ALA A 228 26.48 -8.22 16.10
CA ALA A 228 27.81 -8.49 15.55
C ALA A 228 28.32 -9.86 16.02
N LYS A 229 28.23 -10.17 17.31
CA LYS A 229 28.61 -11.49 17.86
C LYS A 229 27.82 -12.64 17.25
N TRP A 230 26.51 -12.46 17.05
CA TRP A 230 25.68 -13.49 16.42
C TRP A 230 26.08 -13.73 14.96
N GLN A 231 26.27 -12.66 14.17
CA GLN A 231 26.69 -12.75 12.77
C GLN A 231 28.11 -13.30 12.61
N ASP A 232 29.04 -12.86 13.45
CA ASP A 232 30.46 -13.25 13.39
C ASP A 232 30.70 -14.60 14.07
N GLY A 233 29.71 -15.16 14.78
CA GLY A 233 29.82 -16.42 15.50
C GLY A 233 30.19 -17.61 14.61
N ILE A 234 29.87 -17.53 13.32
CA ILE A 234 30.31 -18.50 12.30
C ILE A 234 31.85 -18.53 12.14
N PHE A 235 32.55 -17.47 12.53
CA PHE A 235 34.01 -17.35 12.60
C PHE A 235 34.54 -17.41 14.04
N GLY A 236 33.70 -17.81 15.00
CA GLY A 236 34.05 -17.92 16.41
C GLY A 236 35.05 -19.05 16.70
N LYS A 237 35.56 -19.08 17.93
CA LYS A 237 36.46 -20.15 18.40
C LYS A 237 35.76 -21.52 18.30
N GLY A 238 36.42 -22.49 17.67
CA GLY A 238 35.87 -23.84 17.43
C GLY A 238 34.91 -23.94 16.23
N SER A 239 34.81 -22.89 15.40
CA SER A 239 34.11 -22.99 14.13
C SER A 239 35.02 -23.57 13.04
N THR A 240 34.45 -24.39 12.16
CA THR A 240 35.17 -25.00 11.03
C THR A 240 35.80 -23.96 10.11
N TYR A 241 35.11 -22.84 9.87
CA TYR A 241 35.63 -21.73 9.08
C TYR A 241 36.90 -21.12 9.70
N ARG A 242 36.93 -20.95 11.02
CA ARG A 242 38.11 -20.43 11.70
C ARG A 242 39.26 -21.42 11.71
N GLU A 243 38.96 -22.69 11.96
CA GLU A 243 39.96 -23.77 11.95
C GLU A 243 40.66 -23.87 10.60
N ILE A 244 39.91 -23.84 9.49
CA ILE A 244 40.47 -23.93 8.14
C ILE A 244 41.33 -22.70 7.80
N LEU A 245 40.87 -21.49 8.12
CA LEU A 245 41.66 -20.28 7.84
C LEU A 245 42.96 -20.21 8.67
N THR A 246 42.91 -20.66 9.92
CA THR A 246 44.04 -20.60 10.86
C THR A 246 44.99 -21.81 10.77
N SER A 247 44.58 -22.88 10.08
CA SER A 247 45.40 -24.09 9.89
C SER A 247 46.76 -23.78 9.26
N THR A 248 47.83 -24.25 9.91
CA THR A 248 49.20 -24.17 9.37
C THR A 248 49.55 -25.34 8.47
N ASN A 249 48.69 -26.36 8.40
CA ASN A 249 48.93 -27.59 7.63
C ASN A 249 48.27 -27.54 6.24
N ASP A 250 47.26 -26.67 6.06
CA ASP A 250 46.55 -26.53 4.79
C ASP A 250 47.19 -25.46 3.90
N SER A 251 47.32 -25.77 2.61
CA SER A 251 47.78 -24.80 1.62
C SER A 251 46.75 -23.68 1.42
N LEU A 252 47.22 -22.52 0.95
CA LEU A 252 46.35 -21.37 0.63
C LEU A 252 45.24 -21.76 -0.36
N GLU A 253 45.56 -22.61 -1.34
CA GLU A 253 44.60 -23.11 -2.33
C GLU A 253 43.49 -23.96 -1.68
N VAL A 254 43.83 -24.83 -0.73
CA VAL A 254 42.84 -25.62 0.02
C VAL A 254 41.90 -24.71 0.81
N LYS A 255 42.44 -23.69 1.47
CA LYS A 255 41.64 -22.70 2.20
C LYS A 255 40.69 -21.97 1.26
N GLN A 256 41.19 -21.44 0.14
CA GLN A 256 40.36 -20.73 -0.83
C GLN A 256 39.28 -21.63 -1.43
N ASN A 257 39.62 -22.87 -1.81
CA ASN A 257 38.68 -23.82 -2.39
C ASN A 257 37.54 -24.17 -1.42
N TYR A 258 37.83 -24.32 -0.12
CA TYR A 258 36.78 -24.57 0.86
C TYR A 258 35.78 -23.39 0.91
N PHE A 259 36.29 -22.17 1.04
CA PHE A 259 35.45 -20.98 1.15
C PHE A 259 34.67 -20.66 -0.12
N ASN A 260 35.28 -20.89 -1.29
CA ASN A 260 34.66 -20.59 -2.58
C ASN A 260 33.54 -21.55 -2.96
N ASN A 261 33.55 -22.77 -2.41
CA ASN A 261 32.59 -23.83 -2.77
C ASN A 261 31.54 -24.11 -1.68
N ASP A 262 31.68 -23.52 -0.48
CA ASP A 262 30.73 -23.75 0.61
C ASP A 262 29.62 -22.69 0.67
N GLY A 263 28.53 -22.94 -0.03
CA GLY A 263 27.25 -22.22 0.12
C GLY A 263 27.37 -20.69 0.15
N ASN A 264 26.98 -20.09 1.28
CA ASN A 264 26.94 -18.63 1.49
C ASN A 264 28.22 -18.06 2.13
N THR A 265 29.26 -18.86 2.30
CA THR A 265 30.49 -18.46 3.00
C THR A 265 31.21 -17.26 2.38
N PRO A 266 31.29 -17.13 1.03
CA PRO A 266 31.88 -15.94 0.41
C PRO A 266 31.17 -14.63 0.81
N ASP A 267 29.84 -14.65 0.91
CA ASP A 267 29.04 -13.51 1.38
C ASP A 267 29.29 -13.23 2.87
N GLN A 268 29.41 -14.26 3.71
CA GLN A 268 29.73 -14.11 5.14
C GLN A 268 31.13 -13.51 5.36
N LEU A 269 32.14 -13.94 4.58
CA LEU A 269 33.46 -13.32 4.59
C LEU A 269 33.41 -11.86 4.13
N GLY A 270 32.64 -11.58 3.07
CA GLY A 270 32.42 -10.21 2.60
C GLY A 270 31.83 -9.32 3.70
N ASN A 271 30.86 -9.84 4.45
CA ASN A 271 30.23 -9.14 5.57
C ASN A 271 31.21 -8.89 6.73
N LEU A 272 31.97 -9.91 7.15
CA LEU A 272 33.00 -9.78 8.18
C LEU A 272 34.07 -8.75 7.77
N TRP A 273 34.56 -8.83 6.53
CA TRP A 273 35.53 -7.89 5.98
C TRP A 273 34.98 -6.47 6.00
N PHE A 274 33.80 -6.24 5.40
CA PHE A 274 33.17 -4.92 5.35
C PHE A 274 32.96 -4.31 6.73
N LYS A 275 32.62 -5.14 7.73
CA LYS A 275 32.38 -4.71 9.11
C LYS A 275 33.62 -4.09 9.75
N TYR A 276 34.82 -4.64 9.51
CA TYR A 276 36.02 -4.28 10.27
C TYR A 276 37.21 -3.73 9.49
N PHE A 277 37.23 -3.82 8.15
CA PHE A 277 38.45 -3.51 7.37
C PHE A 277 39.00 -2.10 7.59
N ARG A 278 38.15 -1.14 8.01
CA ARG A 278 38.54 0.24 8.29
C ARG A 278 39.51 0.36 9.47
N LEU A 279 39.52 -0.62 10.38
CA LEU A 279 40.47 -0.70 11.49
C LEU A 279 41.87 -1.14 11.04
N LEU A 280 41.99 -1.83 9.89
CA LEU A 280 43.25 -2.28 9.31
C LEU A 280 44.05 -1.15 8.61
N LYS A 281 43.67 0.12 8.78
CA LYS A 281 44.44 1.25 8.24
C LYS A 281 45.83 1.37 8.87
N SER A 282 46.00 0.92 10.11
CA SER A 282 47.30 0.79 10.76
C SER A 282 47.24 -0.24 11.90
N LYS A 283 48.39 -0.75 12.34
CA LYS A 283 48.49 -1.67 13.49
C LYS A 283 47.90 -1.04 14.75
N GLU A 284 48.19 0.23 14.98
CA GLU A 284 47.77 1.01 16.14
C GLU A 284 46.24 1.18 16.20
N LYS A 285 45.57 1.21 15.04
CA LYS A 285 44.12 1.35 14.96
C LYS A 285 43.38 0.06 15.30
N ILE A 286 43.87 -1.10 14.84
CA ILE A 286 43.21 -2.38 15.14
C ILE A 286 43.56 -2.92 16.53
N ARG A 287 44.79 -2.65 17.00
CA ARG A 287 45.33 -3.17 18.27
C ARG A 287 44.40 -3.06 19.48
N PRO A 288 43.69 -1.94 19.75
CA PRO A 288 42.83 -1.82 20.95
C PRO A 288 41.65 -2.80 20.95
N TYR A 289 41.27 -3.32 19.79
CA TYR A 289 40.07 -4.13 19.60
C TYR A 289 40.35 -5.63 19.49
N LEU A 290 41.62 -6.05 19.49
CA LEU A 290 41.98 -7.46 19.35
C LEU A 290 41.85 -8.21 20.68
N ASP A 291 41.44 -9.48 20.60
CA ASP A 291 41.58 -10.44 21.70
C ASP A 291 43.05 -10.78 21.98
N GLU A 292 43.32 -11.57 23.03
CA GLU A 292 44.69 -11.92 23.42
C GLU A 292 45.47 -12.63 22.32
N ASP A 293 44.80 -13.49 21.53
CA ASP A 293 45.43 -14.26 20.47
C ASP A 293 45.79 -13.37 19.28
N GLY A 294 44.90 -12.44 18.92
CA GLY A 294 45.13 -11.43 17.89
C GLY A 294 46.27 -10.49 18.27
N LEU A 295 46.35 -10.08 19.53
CA LEU A 295 47.47 -9.27 20.04
C LEU A 295 48.80 -10.02 19.97
N ARG A 296 48.85 -11.30 20.35
CA ARG A 296 50.07 -12.11 20.27
C ARG A 296 50.59 -12.29 18.84
N ASN A 297 49.70 -12.27 17.85
CA ASN A 297 50.04 -12.47 16.45
C ASN A 297 49.97 -11.18 15.60
N LEU A 298 49.79 -10.00 16.22
CA LEU A 298 49.53 -8.75 15.50
C LEU A 298 50.58 -8.47 14.42
N ASP A 299 51.86 -8.45 14.78
CA ASP A 299 52.93 -8.15 13.82
C ASP A 299 53.04 -9.22 12.74
N LYS A 300 52.99 -10.50 13.12
CA LYS A 300 53.05 -11.63 12.20
C LYS A 300 51.93 -11.59 11.15
N TRP A 301 50.70 -11.35 11.57
CA TRP A 301 49.55 -11.38 10.67
C TRP A 301 49.39 -10.08 9.88
N TYR A 302 49.72 -8.93 10.46
CA TYR A 302 49.61 -7.66 9.75
C TYR A 302 50.67 -7.54 8.65
N ASP A 303 51.91 -7.96 8.92
CA ASP A 303 53.02 -7.88 7.96
C ASP A 303 53.08 -9.08 6.99
N GLY A 304 52.16 -10.05 7.14
CA GLY A 304 52.06 -11.18 6.22
C GLY A 304 51.73 -10.75 4.79
N GLU A 305 52.39 -11.37 3.81
CA GLU A 305 52.21 -11.06 2.37
C GLU A 305 51.33 -12.08 1.63
N GLU A 306 50.89 -13.15 2.30
CA GLU A 306 49.97 -14.12 1.71
C GLU A 306 48.62 -13.46 1.37
N MET A 307 48.15 -13.65 0.14
CA MET A 307 46.90 -13.06 -0.35
C MET A 307 45.79 -14.12 -0.40
N PHE A 308 44.62 -13.78 0.12
CA PHE A 308 43.42 -14.60 0.12
C PHE A 308 42.34 -13.99 -0.78
N SER A 309 41.73 -14.82 -1.64
CA SER A 309 40.73 -14.39 -2.61
C SER A 309 39.45 -15.21 -2.54
N TRP A 310 38.31 -14.55 -2.70
CA TRP A 310 36.99 -15.19 -2.76
C TRP A 310 36.05 -14.49 -3.76
N PRO A 311 35.05 -15.21 -4.33
CA PRO A 311 34.07 -14.61 -5.22
C PRO A 311 33.10 -13.71 -4.46
N THR A 312 32.66 -12.65 -5.13
CA THR A 312 31.65 -11.70 -4.67
C THR A 312 30.68 -11.41 -5.81
N ARG A 313 29.56 -10.75 -5.51
CA ARG A 313 28.61 -10.31 -6.56
C ARG A 313 29.23 -9.39 -7.62
N SER A 314 30.35 -8.72 -7.31
CA SER A 314 31.00 -7.74 -8.19
C SER A 314 32.32 -8.23 -8.77
N GLY A 315 32.65 -9.52 -8.66
CA GLY A 315 33.91 -10.10 -9.12
C GLY A 315 34.63 -10.83 -8.00
N VAL A 316 35.95 -10.73 -7.93
CA VAL A 316 36.77 -11.38 -6.91
C VAL A 316 37.31 -10.34 -5.94
N GLN A 317 37.15 -10.58 -4.64
CA GLN A 317 37.77 -9.78 -3.58
C GLN A 317 39.08 -10.46 -3.17
N THR A 318 40.17 -9.69 -3.13
CA THR A 318 41.51 -10.18 -2.75
C THR A 318 42.08 -9.30 -1.65
N VAL A 319 42.53 -9.91 -0.55
CA VAL A 319 43.04 -9.22 0.65
C VAL A 319 44.20 -10.00 1.27
N LYS A 320 44.98 -9.42 2.19
CA LYS A 320 45.99 -10.19 2.95
C LYS A 320 45.33 -11.21 3.86
N LEU A 321 45.76 -12.47 3.85
CA LEU A 321 45.23 -13.53 4.72
C LEU A 321 45.36 -13.14 6.19
N GLY A 322 46.52 -12.62 6.59
CA GLY A 322 46.73 -12.21 7.98
C GLY A 322 45.80 -11.07 8.41
N HIS A 323 45.34 -10.20 7.50
CA HIS A 323 44.31 -9.21 7.82
C HIS A 323 42.96 -9.86 8.13
N LEU A 324 42.58 -10.93 7.42
CA LEU A 324 41.38 -11.72 7.74
C LEU A 324 41.51 -12.37 9.11
N LEU A 325 42.67 -12.95 9.41
CA LEU A 325 42.94 -13.53 10.73
C LEU A 325 42.81 -12.48 11.83
N LEU A 326 43.32 -11.27 11.64
CA LEU A 326 43.18 -10.19 12.62
C LEU A 326 41.73 -9.79 12.87
N ILE A 327 40.90 -9.63 11.82
CA ILE A 327 39.50 -9.23 12.01
C ILE A 327 38.65 -10.31 12.69
N MET A 328 38.99 -11.60 12.51
CA MET A 328 38.34 -12.73 13.21
C MET A 328 38.64 -12.76 14.72
N HIS A 329 39.67 -12.00 15.13
CA HIS A 329 40.12 -11.85 16.50
C HIS A 329 39.74 -10.49 17.10
N ILE A 330 38.82 -9.75 16.47
CA ILE A 330 38.25 -8.54 17.06
C ILE A 330 37.26 -8.93 18.17
N ASP A 331 37.54 -8.45 19.38
CA ASP A 331 36.62 -8.48 20.50
C ASP A 331 35.65 -7.30 20.40
N GLN A 332 34.41 -7.61 20.00
CA GLN A 332 33.37 -6.61 19.81
C GLN A 332 33.04 -5.83 21.09
N THR A 333 33.31 -6.38 22.27
CA THR A 333 33.03 -5.71 23.54
C THR A 333 33.97 -4.53 23.83
N LYS A 334 35.12 -4.47 23.15
CA LYS A 334 36.07 -3.36 23.25
C LYS A 334 35.67 -2.13 22.43
N ILE A 335 34.68 -2.25 21.56
CA ILE A 335 34.15 -1.15 20.75
C ILE A 335 32.95 -0.54 21.51
N THR A 336 33.23 0.45 22.34
CA THR A 336 32.29 1.02 23.33
C THR A 336 31.67 2.34 22.89
N LYS A 337 31.85 2.74 21.63
CA LYS A 337 31.33 4.00 21.09
C LYS A 337 30.50 3.77 19.85
N ILE A 338 29.56 4.67 19.62
CA ILE A 338 28.83 4.84 18.35
C ILE A 338 29.22 6.18 17.73
N SER A 339 29.08 6.29 16.41
CA SER A 339 29.35 7.53 15.69
C SER A 339 28.35 8.65 16.01
N ASP A 340 28.72 9.88 15.68
CA ASP A 340 27.79 11.01 15.71
C ASP A 340 26.62 10.84 14.72
N GLY A 341 26.82 10.07 13.64
CA GLY A 341 25.76 9.69 12.71
C GLY A 341 24.66 8.90 13.41
N VAL A 342 25.02 7.83 14.13
CA VAL A 342 24.09 7.02 14.93
C VAL A 342 23.42 7.88 16.01
N LYS A 343 24.17 8.72 16.73
CA LYS A 343 23.60 9.64 17.74
C LYS A 343 22.58 10.61 17.14
N ASN A 344 22.82 11.13 15.94
CA ASN A 344 21.87 12.02 15.28
C ASN A 344 20.56 11.32 14.90
N TYR A 345 20.59 10.04 14.57
CA TYR A 345 19.37 9.24 14.40
C TYR A 345 18.64 9.03 15.73
N LEU A 346 19.37 8.72 16.81
CA LEU A 346 18.79 8.63 18.16
C LEU A 346 18.08 9.93 18.57
N LYS A 347 18.71 11.10 18.37
CA LYS A 347 18.10 12.43 18.62
C LYS A 347 16.78 12.64 17.89
N GLN A 348 16.63 12.04 16.71
CA GLN A 348 15.43 12.15 15.89
C GLN A 348 14.35 11.11 16.26
N GLY A 349 14.57 10.30 17.30
CA GLY A 349 13.64 9.22 17.69
C GLY A 349 13.73 7.99 16.79
N TYR A 350 14.90 7.73 16.22
CA TYR A 350 15.16 6.44 15.64
C TYR A 350 15.92 5.56 16.65
N SER A 351 15.73 4.25 16.54
CA SER A 351 16.41 3.26 17.36
C SER A 351 17.16 2.28 16.46
N VAL A 352 18.21 1.67 16.99
CA VAL A 352 18.94 0.61 16.28
C VAL A 352 18.16 -0.70 16.46
N PRO A 353 17.71 -1.36 15.38
CA PRO A 353 16.92 -2.57 15.48
C PRO A 353 17.76 -3.82 15.72
N ASP A 354 17.08 -4.90 16.13
CA ASP A 354 17.66 -6.24 16.14
C ASP A 354 17.97 -6.73 14.72
N GLY A 355 19.04 -7.51 14.58
CA GLY A 355 19.51 -7.98 13.27
C GLY A 355 20.09 -6.89 12.36
N VAL A 356 20.31 -5.66 12.86
CA VAL A 356 20.93 -4.59 12.08
C VAL A 356 22.28 -5.03 11.51
N TYR A 357 22.55 -4.63 10.27
CA TYR A 357 23.90 -4.68 9.74
C TYR A 357 24.69 -3.45 10.21
N SER A 358 25.83 -3.70 10.84
CA SER A 358 26.68 -2.68 11.43
C SER A 358 28.11 -2.80 10.93
N TYR A 359 28.87 -1.72 11.03
CA TYR A 359 30.31 -1.70 10.75
C TYR A 359 31.03 -0.75 11.70
N VAL A 360 32.35 -0.87 11.77
CA VAL A 360 33.20 0.01 12.59
C VAL A 360 33.88 1.01 11.68
N ASN A 361 33.78 2.30 12.01
CA ASN A 361 34.48 3.34 11.28
C ASN A 361 35.98 3.40 11.65
N ASP A 362 36.74 4.28 11.00
CA ASP A 362 38.19 4.36 11.22
C ASP A 362 38.61 5.08 12.51
N LYS A 363 37.64 5.55 13.30
CA LYS A 363 37.80 6.06 14.67
C LYS A 363 37.50 4.98 15.73
N GLY A 364 37.08 3.78 15.31
CA GLY A 364 36.69 2.72 16.24
C GLY A 364 35.31 2.92 16.86
N GLU A 365 34.39 3.51 16.12
CA GLU A 365 33.01 3.71 16.55
C GLU A 365 32.08 2.85 15.70
N TRP A 366 31.04 2.30 16.33
CA TRP A 366 29.98 1.59 15.64
C TRP A 366 29.13 2.52 14.78
N GLU A 367 28.86 2.06 13.57
CA GLU A 367 27.91 2.61 12.62
C GLU A 367 26.81 1.57 12.37
N ALA A 368 25.58 2.02 12.15
CA ALA A 368 24.44 1.19 11.81
C ALA A 368 23.91 1.57 10.42
N THR A 369 23.58 0.59 9.59
CA THR A 369 23.06 0.86 8.24
C THR A 369 21.55 1.05 8.18
N THR A 370 20.83 0.61 9.23
CA THR A 370 19.37 0.70 9.30
C THR A 370 18.93 1.15 10.67
N PHE A 371 17.85 1.92 10.69
CA PHE A 371 17.24 2.44 11.91
C PHE A 371 15.72 2.28 11.85
N GLU A 372 15.10 2.16 13.01
CA GLU A 372 13.65 2.07 13.14
C GLU A 372 13.06 3.30 13.84
N PRO A 373 12.00 3.91 13.30
CA PRO A 373 11.32 5.02 13.96
C PRO A 373 10.60 4.54 15.24
N LEU A 374 10.34 5.45 16.18
CA LEU A 374 9.53 5.17 17.39
C LEU A 374 8.18 4.52 17.04
N VAL A 375 7.55 5.05 15.98
CA VAL A 375 6.25 4.58 15.50
C VAL A 375 6.39 4.13 14.04
N ASN A 376 6.32 2.82 13.79
CA ASN A 376 6.28 2.28 12.44
C ASN A 376 4.84 2.24 11.93
N LYS A 377 4.44 3.27 11.19
CA LYS A 377 3.07 3.42 10.67
C LYS A 377 2.64 2.24 9.78
N GLY A 378 3.55 1.71 8.95
CA GLY A 378 3.24 0.61 8.03
C GLY A 378 2.96 -0.71 8.74
N LEU A 379 3.83 -1.11 9.69
CA LEU A 379 3.59 -2.31 10.49
C LEU A 379 2.36 -2.18 11.39
N ALA A 380 2.13 -0.98 11.95
CA ALA A 380 0.94 -0.70 12.73
C ALA A 380 -0.33 -0.89 11.87
N GLU A 381 -0.33 -0.39 10.63
CA GLU A 381 -1.44 -0.53 9.69
C GLU A 381 -1.73 -1.99 9.37
N ILE A 382 -0.71 -2.78 9.01
CA ILE A 382 -0.87 -4.22 8.70
C ILE A 382 -1.44 -4.96 9.90
N ARG A 383 -0.82 -4.79 11.08
CA ARG A 383 -1.27 -5.44 12.32
C ARG A 383 -2.72 -5.07 12.64
N ARG A 384 -3.09 -3.79 12.51
CA ARG A 384 -4.48 -3.34 12.69
C ARG A 384 -5.40 -4.00 11.68
N ASN A 385 -5.06 -3.99 10.40
CA ASN A 385 -5.91 -4.55 9.34
C ASN A 385 -6.14 -6.04 9.57
N ASN A 386 -5.09 -6.80 9.87
CA ASN A 386 -5.18 -8.21 10.25
C ASN A 386 -6.04 -8.43 11.49
N ARG A 387 -5.96 -7.55 12.50
CA ARG A 387 -6.70 -7.71 13.75
C ARG A 387 -8.18 -7.37 13.64
N VAL A 388 -8.49 -6.19 13.07
CA VAL A 388 -9.83 -5.57 13.19
C VAL A 388 -10.60 -5.43 11.88
N LYS A 389 -9.92 -5.53 10.73
CA LYS A 389 -10.59 -5.39 9.41
C LYS A 389 -10.81 -6.73 8.73
N ARG A 390 -9.87 -7.66 8.89
CA ARG A 390 -9.99 -9.02 8.36
C ARG A 390 -11.08 -9.80 9.10
N VAL A 391 -11.95 -10.46 8.34
CA VAL A 391 -13.07 -11.28 8.88
C VAL A 391 -12.54 -12.47 9.67
N LEU A 392 -11.50 -13.12 9.13
CA LEU A 392 -10.69 -14.12 9.82
C LEU A 392 -9.48 -13.43 10.47
N GLY A 393 -9.78 -12.54 11.41
CA GLY A 393 -8.79 -11.67 12.04
C GLY A 393 -7.72 -12.42 12.83
N ASN A 394 -6.53 -11.85 12.93
CA ASN A 394 -5.36 -12.42 13.61
C ASN A 394 -4.42 -11.32 14.15
N ASN A 395 -3.44 -11.71 14.97
CA ASN A 395 -2.48 -10.78 15.58
C ASN A 395 -1.17 -10.65 14.80
N ASP A 396 -1.08 -11.22 13.59
CA ASP A 396 0.15 -11.22 12.80
C ASP A 396 0.50 -9.79 12.35
N ILE A 397 1.78 -9.48 12.41
CA ILE A 397 2.36 -8.23 11.92
C ILE A 397 2.67 -8.30 10.41
N TRP A 398 2.48 -9.47 9.80
CA TRP A 398 2.73 -9.72 8.40
C TRP A 398 1.44 -9.95 7.60
N SER A 399 1.49 -9.61 6.32
CA SER A 399 0.45 -9.93 5.36
C SER A 399 0.42 -11.42 5.02
N ARG A 400 -0.71 -11.92 4.48
CA ARG A 400 -0.73 -13.28 3.90
C ARG A 400 0.29 -13.40 2.77
N SER A 401 1.07 -14.47 2.77
CA SER A 401 1.98 -14.80 1.67
C SER A 401 1.21 -15.23 0.42
N PRO A 402 1.84 -15.25 -0.78
CA PRO A 402 1.21 -15.80 -1.99
C PRO A 402 0.64 -17.21 -1.81
N ASP A 403 1.38 -18.05 -1.07
CA ASP A 403 1.01 -19.43 -0.79
C ASP A 403 -0.20 -19.52 0.13
N ASP A 404 -0.25 -18.68 1.17
CA ASP A 404 -1.42 -18.58 2.05
C ASP A 404 -2.65 -18.08 1.28
N ILE A 405 -2.47 -17.11 0.37
CA ILE A 405 -3.55 -16.60 -0.49
C ILE A 405 -4.07 -17.72 -1.40
N GLU A 406 -3.19 -18.49 -2.05
CA GLU A 406 -3.57 -19.58 -2.94
C GLU A 406 -4.39 -20.66 -2.22
N ARG A 407 -3.91 -21.06 -1.04
CA ARG A 407 -4.46 -22.15 -0.22
C ARG A 407 -5.60 -21.69 0.68
N GLY A 408 -5.87 -20.39 0.74
CA GLY A 408 -6.88 -19.82 1.63
C GLY A 408 -6.52 -20.01 3.10
N LYS A 409 -5.24 -19.96 3.45
CA LYS A 409 -4.77 -20.06 4.83
C LYS A 409 -4.80 -18.68 5.51
N PHE A 410 -5.05 -18.72 6.80
CA PHE A 410 -5.08 -17.53 7.65
C PHE A 410 -4.29 -17.83 8.90
N HIS A 411 -3.37 -16.94 9.27
CA HIS A 411 -2.62 -17.06 10.50
C HIS A 411 -3.58 -17.12 11.70
N ASN A 412 -3.28 -17.94 12.72
CA ASN A 412 -4.13 -18.15 13.90
C ASN A 412 -5.48 -18.87 13.64
N TRP A 413 -5.63 -19.53 12.49
CA TRP A 413 -6.81 -20.34 12.17
C TRP A 413 -6.41 -21.74 11.70
N ASP A 414 -7.06 -22.76 12.24
CA ASP A 414 -7.09 -24.10 11.64
C ASP A 414 -8.23 -24.19 10.63
N ASP A 415 -8.06 -25.01 9.61
CA ASP A 415 -9.04 -25.24 8.56
C ASP A 415 -9.29 -26.74 8.32
N LYS A 416 -10.54 -27.08 8.02
CA LYS A 416 -11.00 -28.45 7.79
C LYS A 416 -12.01 -28.49 6.64
N ASP A 417 -11.77 -29.37 5.67
CA ASP A 417 -12.74 -29.65 4.62
C ASP A 417 -13.95 -30.41 5.19
N VAL A 418 -15.13 -29.79 5.11
CA VAL A 418 -16.42 -30.33 5.55
C VAL A 418 -17.40 -30.52 4.38
N THR A 419 -16.91 -30.46 3.13
CA THR A 419 -17.72 -30.63 1.89
C THR A 419 -18.56 -31.90 1.91
N ARG A 420 -17.98 -33.01 2.39
CA ARG A 420 -18.68 -34.30 2.48
C ARG A 420 -19.91 -34.23 3.38
N PHE A 421 -19.81 -33.52 4.50
CA PHE A 421 -20.92 -33.36 5.45
C PHE A 421 -22.11 -32.66 4.77
N PHE A 422 -21.88 -31.57 4.04
CA PHE A 422 -22.94 -30.88 3.30
C PHE A 422 -23.53 -31.74 2.18
N ARG A 423 -22.67 -32.44 1.44
CA ARG A 423 -23.06 -33.33 0.34
C ARG A 423 -24.00 -34.45 0.82
N GLU A 424 -23.64 -35.13 1.91
CA GLU A 424 -24.30 -36.35 2.37
C GLU A 424 -25.40 -36.11 3.40
N LYS A 425 -25.28 -35.06 4.23
CA LYS A 425 -26.19 -34.82 5.37
C LYS A 425 -27.11 -33.60 5.19
N HIS A 426 -26.78 -32.67 4.28
CA HIS A 426 -27.57 -31.44 4.06
C HIS A 426 -28.23 -31.36 2.68
N GLY A 427 -28.23 -32.44 1.91
CA GLY A 427 -28.95 -32.51 0.63
C GLY A 427 -28.32 -31.68 -0.49
N PHE A 428 -27.00 -31.42 -0.43
CA PHE A 428 -26.25 -30.77 -1.51
C PHE A 428 -25.72 -31.76 -2.56
N GLY A 429 -25.94 -33.07 -2.38
CA GLY A 429 -25.45 -34.17 -3.22
C GLY A 429 -25.44 -33.93 -4.73
N GLN A 430 -26.57 -33.44 -5.27
CA GLN A 430 -26.75 -33.24 -6.71
C GLN A 430 -26.00 -32.01 -7.25
N ILE A 431 -25.92 -30.94 -6.46
CA ILE A 431 -25.34 -29.64 -6.87
C ILE A 431 -23.88 -29.48 -6.42
N MET A 432 -23.41 -30.30 -5.49
CA MET A 432 -22.02 -30.41 -5.04
C MET A 432 -21.50 -31.85 -5.19
N PRO A 433 -21.42 -32.39 -6.42
CA PRO A 433 -20.94 -33.75 -6.64
C PRO A 433 -19.47 -33.89 -6.24
N TYR A 434 -19.02 -35.12 -5.97
CA TYR A 434 -17.61 -35.40 -5.70
C TYR A 434 -16.73 -34.91 -6.86
N ARG A 435 -15.66 -34.15 -6.53
CA ARG A 435 -14.80 -33.45 -7.50
C ARG A 435 -15.55 -32.49 -8.44
N GLY A 436 -16.69 -31.95 -7.98
CA GLY A 436 -17.51 -30.98 -8.72
C GLY A 436 -16.96 -29.55 -8.73
N GLY A 437 -15.83 -29.28 -8.08
CA GLY A 437 -15.22 -27.95 -8.01
C GLY A 437 -15.87 -26.99 -7.00
N ILE A 438 -16.74 -27.48 -6.10
CA ILE A 438 -17.30 -26.68 -5.00
C ILE A 438 -16.96 -27.36 -3.67
N TYR A 439 -16.37 -26.60 -2.76
CA TYR A 439 -15.86 -27.07 -1.48
C TYR A 439 -16.36 -26.20 -0.33
N VAL A 440 -16.50 -26.77 0.86
CA VAL A 440 -16.83 -26.04 2.09
C VAL A 440 -15.74 -26.29 3.11
N THR A 441 -15.12 -25.22 3.58
CA THR A 441 -14.07 -25.25 4.60
C THR A 441 -14.58 -24.62 5.88
N GLU A 442 -14.46 -25.37 6.98
CA GLU A 442 -14.67 -24.85 8.34
C GLU A 442 -13.34 -24.33 8.88
N TYR A 443 -13.32 -23.10 9.37
CA TYR A 443 -12.18 -22.51 10.07
C TYR A 443 -12.48 -22.39 11.56
N THR A 444 -11.49 -22.70 12.41
CA THR A 444 -11.56 -22.54 13.87
C THR A 444 -10.35 -21.73 14.36
N ARG A 445 -10.59 -20.70 15.17
CA ARG A 445 -9.54 -19.84 15.73
C ARG A 445 -8.75 -20.61 16.79
N LYS A 446 -7.42 -20.42 16.82
CA LYS A 446 -6.55 -21.04 17.83
C LYS A 446 -6.50 -20.20 19.11
N ASP A 447 -6.15 -18.93 18.96
CA ASP A 447 -5.96 -18.00 20.06
C ASP A 447 -6.89 -16.79 19.95
N LYS A 448 -7.38 -16.31 21.10
CA LYS A 448 -8.25 -15.12 21.18
C LYS A 448 -7.56 -13.88 20.58
N VAL A 449 -8.31 -13.09 19.83
CA VAL A 449 -7.83 -11.84 19.23
C VAL A 449 -8.65 -10.68 19.80
N GLU A 450 -7.96 -9.64 20.26
CA GLU A 450 -8.62 -8.45 20.81
C GLU A 450 -9.48 -7.76 19.75
N GLY A 451 -10.76 -7.56 20.06
CA GLY A 451 -11.72 -6.90 19.17
C GLY A 451 -12.25 -7.79 18.03
N ALA A 452 -12.04 -9.10 18.08
CA ALA A 452 -12.62 -10.05 17.13
C ALA A 452 -13.43 -11.12 17.86
N ASP A 453 -14.73 -11.21 17.55
CA ASP A 453 -15.66 -12.10 18.27
C ASP A 453 -15.88 -13.45 17.56
N ARG A 454 -15.40 -13.59 16.32
CA ARG A 454 -15.61 -14.79 15.51
C ARG A 454 -14.61 -15.87 15.88
N GLU A 455 -15.07 -17.01 16.39
CA GLU A 455 -14.24 -18.18 16.73
C GLU A 455 -14.33 -19.31 15.68
N LYS A 456 -15.41 -19.32 14.89
CA LYS A 456 -15.64 -20.28 13.81
C LYS A 456 -16.11 -19.57 12.55
N ALA A 457 -15.80 -20.14 11.39
CA ALA A 457 -16.27 -19.66 10.10
C ALA A 457 -16.52 -20.79 9.11
N LEU A 458 -17.48 -20.60 8.22
CA LEU A 458 -17.72 -21.47 7.07
C LEU A 458 -17.47 -20.69 5.79
N VAL A 459 -16.57 -21.20 4.94
CA VAL A 459 -16.23 -20.58 3.66
C VAL A 459 -16.52 -21.55 2.53
N VAL A 460 -17.30 -21.11 1.55
CA VAL A 460 -17.62 -21.88 0.35
C VAL A 460 -16.66 -21.46 -0.77
N THR A 461 -15.86 -22.40 -1.26
CA THR A 461 -14.98 -22.19 -2.42
C THR A 461 -15.64 -22.75 -3.67
N ILE A 462 -15.79 -21.91 -4.70
CA ILE A 462 -16.31 -22.24 -6.02
C ILE A 462 -15.16 -22.09 -7.02
N ASP A 463 -14.68 -23.20 -7.55
CA ASP A 463 -13.59 -23.25 -8.51
C ASP A 463 -14.12 -23.38 -9.95
N LEU A 464 -14.08 -22.26 -10.67
CA LEU A 464 -14.62 -22.14 -12.03
C LEU A 464 -13.77 -22.85 -13.09
N GLU A 465 -12.65 -23.46 -12.72
CA GLU A 465 -11.96 -24.42 -13.59
C GLU A 465 -12.84 -25.68 -13.83
N SER A 466 -13.78 -25.98 -12.94
CA SER A 466 -14.77 -27.03 -13.14
C SER A 466 -16.05 -26.48 -13.78
N ASP A 467 -16.48 -27.05 -14.91
CA ASP A 467 -17.73 -26.65 -15.58
C ASP A 467 -18.95 -26.91 -14.68
N LYS A 468 -18.89 -27.98 -13.88
CA LYS A 468 -19.94 -28.31 -12.90
C LYS A 468 -20.05 -27.24 -11.82
N ALA A 469 -18.92 -26.68 -11.37
CA ALA A 469 -18.93 -25.62 -10.37
C ALA A 469 -19.61 -24.37 -10.92
N PHE A 470 -19.26 -23.95 -12.15
CA PHE A 470 -19.90 -22.82 -12.80
C PHE A 470 -21.41 -23.02 -12.95
N GLN A 471 -21.84 -24.18 -13.46
CA GLN A 471 -23.26 -24.52 -13.64
C GLN A 471 -24.05 -24.55 -12.33
N ASN A 472 -23.45 -25.06 -11.25
CA ASN A 472 -24.15 -25.28 -9.98
C ASN A 472 -23.97 -24.14 -8.97
N ALA A 473 -23.05 -23.19 -9.19
CA ALA A 473 -22.67 -22.15 -8.24
C ALA A 473 -23.89 -21.38 -7.68
N LYS A 474 -24.74 -20.86 -8.57
CA LYS A 474 -25.96 -20.14 -8.18
C LYS A 474 -26.88 -21.00 -7.33
N ALA A 475 -27.14 -22.23 -7.75
CA ALA A 475 -28.01 -23.16 -7.03
C ALA A 475 -27.45 -23.51 -5.64
N VAL A 476 -26.12 -23.64 -5.50
CA VAL A 476 -25.47 -23.87 -4.19
C VAL A 476 -25.64 -22.68 -3.27
N ILE A 477 -25.37 -21.46 -3.75
CA ILE A 477 -25.53 -20.22 -2.98
C ILE A 477 -26.99 -20.08 -2.51
N GLU A 478 -27.95 -20.27 -3.42
CA GLU A 478 -29.37 -20.21 -3.11
C GLU A 478 -29.79 -21.31 -2.12
N ARG A 479 -29.22 -22.52 -2.23
CA ARG A 479 -29.52 -23.62 -1.29
C ARG A 479 -28.98 -23.34 0.11
N PHE A 480 -27.79 -22.75 0.25
CA PHE A 480 -27.30 -22.32 1.57
C PHE A 480 -28.22 -21.27 2.20
N LYS A 481 -28.68 -20.28 1.42
CA LYS A 481 -29.64 -19.26 1.86
C LYS A 481 -30.98 -19.88 2.27
N GLN A 482 -31.54 -20.77 1.44
CA GLN A 482 -32.82 -21.46 1.72
C GLN A 482 -32.78 -22.32 2.98
N ARG A 483 -31.60 -22.84 3.34
CA ARG A 483 -31.39 -23.67 4.53
C ARG A 483 -30.98 -22.86 5.76
N GLU A 484 -30.90 -21.54 5.64
CA GLU A 484 -30.47 -20.62 6.71
C GLU A 484 -29.12 -21.00 7.34
N ILE A 485 -28.22 -21.56 6.52
CA ILE A 485 -26.87 -21.91 6.96
C ILE A 485 -26.02 -20.65 6.86
N ASP A 486 -25.48 -20.20 7.99
CA ASP A 486 -24.62 -19.03 8.04
C ASP A 486 -23.27 -19.30 7.35
N ILE A 487 -23.13 -18.76 6.14
CA ILE A 487 -21.89 -18.79 5.38
C ILE A 487 -21.13 -17.50 5.65
N THR A 488 -20.00 -17.62 6.32
CA THR A 488 -19.13 -16.49 6.64
C THR A 488 -18.52 -15.88 5.38
N GLY A 489 -18.22 -16.68 4.36
CA GLY A 489 -17.67 -16.14 3.13
C GLY A 489 -17.74 -17.02 1.91
N TYR A 490 -17.58 -16.38 0.75
CA TYR A 490 -17.45 -17.06 -0.53
C TYR A 490 -16.10 -16.76 -1.15
N ARG A 491 -15.46 -17.79 -1.70
CA ARG A 491 -14.23 -17.70 -2.49
C ARG A 491 -14.52 -18.19 -3.90
N ILE A 492 -14.40 -17.33 -4.90
CA ILE A 492 -14.62 -17.70 -6.31
C ILE A 492 -13.27 -17.69 -7.02
N LYS A 493 -12.79 -18.87 -7.42
CA LYS A 493 -11.49 -19.05 -8.07
C LYS A 493 -11.60 -19.17 -9.59
N ASN A 494 -10.50 -18.83 -10.28
CA ASN A 494 -10.33 -19.04 -11.73
C ASN A 494 -11.30 -18.23 -12.61
N ILE A 495 -11.67 -17.01 -12.20
CA ILE A 495 -12.59 -16.13 -12.93
C ILE A 495 -11.99 -15.73 -14.28
N GLY A 496 -12.65 -16.14 -15.36
CA GLY A 496 -12.22 -15.85 -16.74
C GLY A 496 -11.16 -16.80 -17.31
N LYS A 497 -10.74 -17.83 -16.57
CA LYS A 497 -9.72 -18.80 -17.02
C LYS A 497 -10.14 -19.57 -18.28
N LYS A 498 -11.41 -19.98 -18.34
CA LYS A 498 -12.01 -20.68 -19.50
C LYS A 498 -12.52 -19.74 -20.59
N GLY A 499 -12.51 -18.43 -20.34
CA GLY A 499 -12.94 -17.42 -21.28
C GLY A 499 -13.18 -16.09 -20.58
N ALA A 500 -12.53 -15.02 -21.05
CA ALA A 500 -12.65 -13.68 -20.47
C ALA A 500 -14.07 -13.09 -20.55
N THR A 501 -14.95 -13.68 -21.36
CA THR A 501 -16.37 -13.30 -21.54
C THR A 501 -17.34 -14.17 -20.74
N GLN A 502 -16.85 -15.15 -19.96
CA GLN A 502 -17.69 -15.93 -19.05
C GLN A 502 -18.28 -15.00 -17.99
N SER A 503 -19.59 -14.74 -18.07
CA SER A 503 -20.24 -13.86 -17.11
C SER A 503 -20.52 -14.58 -15.80
N LEU A 504 -20.17 -13.91 -14.70
CA LEU A 504 -20.46 -14.27 -13.32
C LEU A 504 -21.56 -13.41 -12.69
N PHE A 505 -22.22 -12.57 -13.48
CA PHE A 505 -23.21 -11.62 -12.97
C PHE A 505 -24.31 -12.31 -12.16
N ASP A 506 -24.87 -13.41 -12.68
CA ASP A 506 -25.93 -14.18 -11.99
C ASP A 506 -25.43 -14.89 -10.73
N ILE A 507 -24.20 -15.40 -10.74
CA ILE A 507 -23.60 -16.10 -9.60
C ILE A 507 -23.31 -15.11 -8.47
N MET A 508 -22.68 -13.99 -8.79
CA MET A 508 -22.39 -12.93 -7.82
C MET A 508 -23.66 -12.22 -7.34
N GLY A 509 -24.64 -12.03 -8.23
CA GLY A 509 -25.95 -11.47 -7.87
C GLY A 509 -26.70 -12.32 -6.84
N ALA A 510 -26.54 -13.65 -6.90
CA ALA A 510 -27.16 -14.60 -5.97
C ALA A 510 -26.58 -14.55 -4.54
N LEU A 511 -25.36 -14.03 -4.36
CA LEU A 511 -24.70 -13.90 -3.06
C LEU A 511 -25.60 -13.18 -2.03
N PRO A 512 -25.48 -13.49 -0.73
CA PRO A 512 -26.22 -12.79 0.32
C PRO A 512 -26.03 -11.27 0.27
N ASN A 513 -27.06 -10.51 0.67
CA ASN A 513 -26.98 -9.05 0.70
C ASN A 513 -26.05 -8.52 1.80
N LYS A 514 -25.82 -9.31 2.85
CA LYS A 514 -24.83 -9.07 3.90
C LYS A 514 -23.87 -10.25 3.90
N LEU A 515 -22.59 -10.01 3.73
CA LEU A 515 -21.58 -11.05 3.62
C LEU A 515 -20.31 -10.59 4.35
N PRO A 516 -19.83 -11.33 5.38
CA PRO A 516 -18.59 -10.95 6.01
C PRO A 516 -17.42 -10.95 5.02
N MET A 517 -17.19 -12.06 4.29
CA MET A 517 -16.02 -12.19 3.41
C MET A 517 -16.38 -12.55 1.97
N LEU A 518 -15.77 -11.87 0.99
CA LEU A 518 -15.77 -12.26 -0.41
C LEU A 518 -14.36 -12.21 -0.99
N GLU A 519 -13.88 -13.33 -1.55
CA GLU A 519 -12.60 -13.38 -2.26
C GLU A 519 -12.82 -13.77 -3.72
N LEU A 520 -12.32 -12.95 -4.65
CA LEU A 520 -12.47 -13.13 -6.10
C LEU A 520 -11.10 -13.26 -6.75
N TYR A 521 -10.82 -14.40 -7.39
CA TYR A 521 -9.53 -14.66 -8.02
C TYR A 521 -9.68 -14.63 -9.54
N PHE A 522 -9.11 -13.59 -10.14
CA PHE A 522 -9.18 -13.30 -11.56
C PHE A 522 -8.00 -13.90 -12.34
N GLU A 523 -8.35 -14.64 -13.39
CA GLU A 523 -7.48 -15.17 -14.44
C GLU A 523 -7.67 -14.40 -15.76
N SER A 524 -8.49 -13.34 -15.74
CA SER A 524 -8.67 -12.37 -16.82
C SER A 524 -8.89 -10.98 -16.23
N LYS A 525 -8.66 -9.94 -17.03
CA LYS A 525 -8.81 -8.55 -16.57
C LYS A 525 -10.23 -8.00 -16.71
N ASN A 526 -11.20 -8.85 -17.05
CA ASN A 526 -12.58 -8.43 -17.16
C ASN A 526 -13.23 -8.35 -15.76
N THR A 527 -13.58 -7.13 -15.36
CA THR A 527 -14.14 -6.81 -14.05
C THR A 527 -15.61 -6.37 -14.13
N ALA A 528 -16.24 -6.45 -15.30
CA ALA A 528 -17.60 -5.94 -15.52
C ALA A 528 -18.64 -6.57 -14.57
N ASP A 529 -18.50 -7.86 -14.28
CA ASP A 529 -19.45 -8.54 -13.39
C ASP A 529 -19.33 -8.12 -11.92
N LEU A 530 -18.28 -7.38 -11.51
CA LEU A 530 -18.21 -6.81 -10.14
C LEU A 530 -19.42 -5.92 -9.84
N LEU A 531 -20.06 -5.36 -10.86
CA LEU A 531 -21.30 -4.60 -10.69
C LEU A 531 -22.42 -5.42 -10.03
N ALA A 532 -22.41 -6.76 -10.12
CA ALA A 532 -23.38 -7.63 -9.47
C ALA A 532 -23.33 -7.59 -7.93
N ILE A 533 -22.23 -7.12 -7.34
CA ILE A 533 -22.09 -6.92 -5.90
C ILE A 533 -22.38 -5.47 -5.45
N LYS A 534 -22.75 -4.58 -6.38
CA LYS A 534 -23.21 -3.22 -6.05
C LYS A 534 -24.31 -3.28 -4.98
N ASN A 535 -24.22 -2.41 -3.99
CA ASN A 535 -25.13 -2.32 -2.83
C ASN A 535 -25.16 -3.54 -1.89
N LYS A 536 -24.37 -4.59 -2.11
CA LYS A 536 -24.21 -5.65 -1.10
C LYS A 536 -23.27 -5.16 0.00
N GLU A 537 -23.65 -5.39 1.24
CA GLU A 537 -22.84 -5.05 2.40
C GLU A 537 -21.79 -6.15 2.62
N ILE A 538 -20.54 -5.82 2.33
CA ILE A 538 -19.40 -6.74 2.46
C ILE A 538 -18.43 -6.18 3.48
N ASP A 539 -18.01 -6.98 4.48
CA ASP A 539 -17.05 -6.51 5.48
C ASP A 539 -15.62 -6.50 4.92
N GLU A 540 -15.19 -7.61 4.32
CA GLU A 540 -13.90 -7.77 3.63
C GLU A 540 -14.10 -8.27 2.19
N LEU A 541 -13.59 -7.50 1.23
CA LEU A 541 -13.48 -7.90 -0.18
C LEU A 541 -12.03 -8.05 -0.59
N SER A 542 -11.63 -9.22 -1.09
CA SER A 542 -10.32 -9.45 -1.70
C SER A 542 -10.44 -9.60 -3.21
N LEU A 543 -9.71 -8.77 -3.96
CA LEU A 543 -9.59 -8.84 -5.42
C LEU A 543 -8.19 -9.31 -5.77
N ILE A 544 -8.08 -10.58 -6.17
CA ILE A 544 -6.82 -11.31 -6.30
C ILE A 544 -6.61 -11.68 -7.76
N THR A 545 -5.35 -11.69 -8.19
CA THR A 545 -4.91 -12.26 -9.46
C THR A 545 -3.56 -12.93 -9.26
N ASN A 546 -2.86 -13.27 -10.34
CA ASN A 546 -1.51 -13.81 -10.28
C ASN A 546 -0.54 -13.07 -11.22
N ASN A 547 0.75 -13.32 -11.04
CA ASN A 547 1.83 -12.73 -11.84
C ASN A 547 1.72 -12.99 -13.36
N ARG A 548 1.03 -14.05 -13.81
CA ARG A 548 0.86 -14.35 -15.24
C ARG A 548 -0.18 -13.43 -15.90
N VAL A 549 -1.19 -13.01 -15.15
CA VAL A 549 -2.15 -11.97 -15.58
C VAL A 549 -1.57 -10.56 -15.41
N ASN A 550 -0.56 -10.43 -14.54
CA ASN A 550 0.08 -9.19 -14.10
C ASN A 550 -0.87 -8.28 -13.29
N SER A 551 -0.69 -8.25 -11.97
CA SER A 551 -1.50 -7.45 -11.04
C SER A 551 -1.27 -5.94 -11.11
N LEU A 552 -0.22 -5.51 -11.80
CA LEU A 552 0.12 -4.11 -12.04
C LEU A 552 -0.17 -3.68 -13.49
N ALA A 553 -0.82 -4.53 -14.27
CA ALA A 553 -1.15 -4.21 -15.65
C ALA A 553 -2.04 -2.95 -15.71
N ASP A 554 -1.74 -2.09 -16.66
CA ASP A 554 -2.32 -0.75 -16.77
C ASP A 554 -3.71 -0.75 -17.42
N ASP A 555 -4.31 -1.91 -17.65
CA ASP A 555 -5.64 -2.16 -18.19
C ASP A 555 -6.61 -2.77 -17.16
N TRP A 556 -6.18 -2.95 -15.90
CA TRP A 556 -7.09 -3.22 -14.79
C TRP A 556 -7.98 -2.01 -14.52
N ALA A 557 -9.30 -2.20 -14.61
CA ALA A 557 -10.26 -1.13 -14.38
C ALA A 557 -11.32 -1.52 -13.34
N LEU A 558 -11.67 -0.60 -12.44
CA LEU A 558 -12.67 -0.81 -11.39
C LEU A 558 -13.82 0.18 -11.57
N ASN A 559 -15.07 -0.30 -11.52
CA ASN A 559 -16.22 0.57 -11.35
C ASN A 559 -16.38 0.91 -9.86
N PRO A 560 -16.24 2.19 -9.44
CA PRO A 560 -16.36 2.56 -8.02
C PRO A 560 -17.70 2.13 -7.41
N TRP A 561 -18.79 2.16 -8.18
CA TRP A 561 -20.11 1.75 -7.70
C TRP A 561 -20.22 0.27 -7.36
N ALA A 562 -19.36 -0.58 -7.92
CA ALA A 562 -19.34 -2.01 -7.58
C ALA A 562 -19.02 -2.23 -6.09
N ILE A 563 -18.30 -1.30 -5.45
CA ILE A 563 -17.81 -1.46 -4.07
C ILE A 563 -18.37 -0.41 -3.10
N ASN A 564 -19.48 0.25 -3.44
CA ASN A 564 -20.03 1.36 -2.66
C ASN A 564 -20.39 0.99 -1.20
N LYS A 565 -20.85 -0.26 -0.97
CA LYS A 565 -21.18 -0.77 0.38
C LYS A 565 -20.15 -1.75 0.97
N VAL A 566 -18.98 -1.85 0.37
CA VAL A 566 -17.85 -2.62 0.92
C VAL A 566 -17.20 -1.80 2.03
N ALA A 567 -17.07 -2.37 3.23
CA ALA A 567 -16.45 -1.70 4.37
C ALA A 567 -14.92 -1.65 4.27
N TRP A 568 -14.30 -2.71 3.76
CA TRP A 568 -12.86 -2.76 3.51
C TRP A 568 -12.54 -3.63 2.30
N VAL A 569 -11.83 -3.04 1.32
CA VAL A 569 -11.17 -3.81 0.27
C VAL A 569 -9.77 -4.18 0.78
N ASN A 570 -9.50 -5.46 0.87
CA ASN A 570 -8.24 -5.97 1.39
C ASN A 570 -7.11 -5.69 0.39
N MET A 571 -6.33 -4.66 0.75
CA MET A 571 -5.10 -4.27 0.08
C MET A 571 -3.86 -4.51 0.97
N ALA A 572 -4.05 -5.21 2.10
CA ALA A 572 -2.98 -5.55 3.03
C ALA A 572 -2.24 -6.82 2.59
N ASP A 573 -2.91 -7.74 1.88
CA ASP A 573 -2.28 -8.95 1.35
C ASP A 573 -1.11 -8.66 0.40
N TYR A 574 -0.29 -9.69 0.20
CA TYR A 574 0.92 -9.61 -0.61
C TYR A 574 0.70 -8.91 -1.97
N ASN A 575 1.62 -8.00 -2.27
CA ASN A 575 1.73 -7.33 -3.56
C ASN A 575 3.01 -7.81 -4.26
N VAL A 576 2.92 -8.07 -5.56
CA VAL A 576 3.96 -8.63 -6.43
C VAL A 576 5.40 -8.18 -6.10
N SER A 577 6.35 -9.12 -6.19
CA SER A 577 7.79 -8.91 -6.02
C SER A 577 8.54 -9.55 -7.18
N SER A 578 9.61 -8.92 -7.61
CA SER A 578 10.56 -9.46 -8.59
C SER A 578 11.43 -10.59 -8.04
N SER A 579 11.28 -10.96 -6.76
CA SER A 579 12.07 -11.99 -6.08
C SER A 579 11.66 -13.43 -6.40
N TYR A 580 10.52 -13.66 -7.06
CA TYR A 580 10.02 -14.99 -7.39
C TYR A 580 10.52 -15.46 -8.76
N ASN A 581 10.62 -16.79 -8.94
CA ASN A 581 11.02 -17.38 -10.21
C ASN A 581 9.95 -17.07 -11.27
N PRO A 582 10.31 -16.64 -12.50
CA PRO A 582 9.32 -16.27 -13.53
C PRO A 582 8.29 -17.37 -13.88
N ASN A 583 8.61 -18.64 -13.62
CA ASN A 583 7.73 -19.77 -13.94
C ASN A 583 6.68 -20.06 -12.86
N ASP A 584 6.86 -19.54 -11.64
CA ASP A 584 5.94 -19.77 -10.54
C ASP A 584 4.64 -19.00 -10.74
N THR A 585 3.52 -19.55 -10.27
CA THR A 585 2.25 -18.82 -10.19
C THR A 585 2.17 -18.15 -8.82
N ILE A 586 2.28 -16.83 -8.78
CA ILE A 586 2.33 -16.04 -7.55
C ILE A 586 1.03 -15.26 -7.42
N TYR A 587 0.18 -15.65 -6.47
CA TYR A 587 -1.05 -14.93 -6.17
C TYR A 587 -0.77 -13.62 -5.43
N THR A 588 -1.45 -12.57 -5.84
CA THR A 588 -1.24 -11.19 -5.39
C THR A 588 -2.53 -10.40 -5.52
N ARG A 589 -2.71 -9.38 -4.70
CA ARG A 589 -3.80 -8.42 -4.89
C ARG A 589 -3.67 -7.65 -6.21
N ILE A 590 -4.79 -7.22 -6.78
CA ILE A 590 -4.85 -6.38 -7.98
C ILE A 590 -4.61 -4.91 -7.60
N THR A 591 -3.83 -4.18 -8.39
CA THR A 591 -3.71 -2.72 -8.30
C THR A 591 -4.46 -2.08 -9.46
N PHE A 592 -5.51 -1.32 -9.17
CA PHE A 592 -6.30 -0.64 -10.18
C PHE A 592 -5.74 0.75 -10.50
N ASP A 593 -5.35 0.96 -11.75
CA ASP A 593 -4.93 2.27 -12.25
C ASP A 593 -5.95 2.89 -13.20
N ASN A 594 -7.09 2.24 -13.45
CA ASN A 594 -8.19 2.81 -14.22
C ASN A 594 -9.51 2.71 -13.47
N LEU A 595 -10.35 3.72 -13.65
CA LEU A 595 -11.77 3.65 -13.30
C LEU A 595 -12.56 3.24 -14.54
N ALA A 596 -13.57 2.38 -14.38
CA ALA A 596 -14.49 2.03 -15.45
C ALA A 596 -15.92 2.43 -15.07
N PHE A 597 -16.77 2.62 -16.07
CA PHE A 597 -18.20 2.79 -15.89
C PHE A 597 -18.97 1.89 -16.84
N ASP A 598 -20.16 1.48 -16.42
CA ASP A 598 -20.99 0.55 -17.17
C ASP A 598 -22.30 1.24 -17.62
N PRO A 599 -23.05 0.72 -18.60
CA PRO A 599 -24.25 1.38 -19.13
C PRO A 599 -25.29 1.78 -18.08
N VAL A 600 -25.34 1.07 -16.94
CA VAL A 600 -26.25 1.40 -15.83
C VAL A 600 -25.90 2.69 -15.10
N ASP A 601 -24.68 3.22 -15.29
CA ASP A 601 -24.23 4.47 -14.69
C ASP A 601 -24.47 5.67 -15.63
N TYR A 602 -25.03 5.42 -16.83
CA TYR A 602 -25.40 6.44 -17.82
C TYR A 602 -26.71 6.05 -18.52
N THR A 603 -27.81 6.05 -17.77
CA THR A 603 -29.13 5.66 -18.29
C THR A 603 -29.81 6.77 -19.07
N THR A 604 -29.53 8.03 -18.73
CA THR A 604 -30.13 9.21 -19.35
C THR A 604 -29.06 9.98 -20.12
N PRO A 605 -29.16 10.09 -21.46
CA PRO A 605 -28.20 10.86 -22.24
C PRO A 605 -28.06 12.30 -21.74
N GLY A 606 -26.83 12.76 -21.52
CA GLY A 606 -26.49 14.08 -20.98
C GLY A 606 -26.43 14.15 -19.45
N ASP A 607 -26.93 13.14 -18.73
CA ASP A 607 -26.83 13.07 -17.27
C ASP A 607 -25.59 12.29 -16.84
N PHE A 608 -24.57 13.02 -16.40
CA PHE A 608 -23.31 12.45 -15.90
C PHE A 608 -23.28 12.31 -14.37
N SER A 609 -24.39 12.52 -13.66
CA SER A 609 -24.42 12.54 -12.20
C SER A 609 -23.80 11.30 -11.56
N LYS A 610 -24.20 10.09 -12.00
CA LYS A 610 -23.67 8.83 -11.49
C LYS A 610 -22.19 8.62 -11.81
N ILE A 611 -21.75 9.01 -13.00
CA ILE A 611 -20.32 8.96 -13.36
C ILE A 611 -19.53 9.92 -12.46
N ASN A 612 -20.00 11.16 -12.32
CA ASN A 612 -19.35 12.20 -11.51
C ASN A 612 -19.29 11.84 -10.02
N ASP A 613 -20.35 11.27 -9.47
CA ASP A 613 -20.36 10.75 -8.10
C ASP A 613 -19.37 9.58 -7.93
N GLY A 614 -19.23 8.70 -8.93
CA GLY A 614 -18.22 7.64 -8.94
C GLY A 614 -16.78 8.18 -9.04
N LEU A 615 -16.54 9.19 -9.88
CA LEU A 615 -15.25 9.89 -9.94
C LEU A 615 -14.92 10.55 -8.61
N ARG A 616 -15.89 11.24 -8.00
CA ARG A 616 -15.75 11.87 -6.68
C ARG A 616 -15.48 10.86 -5.57
N MET A 617 -16.17 9.72 -5.59
CA MET A 617 -15.94 8.59 -4.69
C MET A 617 -14.47 8.18 -4.70
N ALA A 618 -13.92 7.92 -5.89
CA ALA A 618 -12.54 7.44 -6.02
C ALA A 618 -11.48 8.52 -5.78
N TYR A 619 -11.67 9.73 -6.29
CA TYR A 619 -10.62 10.76 -6.31
C TYR A 619 -10.51 11.61 -5.05
N TRP A 620 -11.60 11.76 -4.30
CA TRP A 620 -11.68 12.74 -3.22
C TRP A 620 -12.28 12.18 -1.92
N VAL A 621 -13.31 11.33 -2.00
CA VAL A 621 -14.03 10.86 -0.81
C VAL A 621 -13.38 9.64 -0.18
N ARG A 622 -13.12 8.59 -0.96
CA ARG A 622 -12.55 7.32 -0.50
C ARG A 622 -11.08 7.15 -0.89
N ASN A 623 -10.42 8.24 -1.29
CA ASN A 623 -9.05 8.21 -1.81
C ASN A 623 -7.97 7.89 -0.76
N ASN A 624 -8.34 7.84 0.52
CA ASN A 624 -7.51 7.33 1.60
C ASN A 624 -7.46 5.79 1.62
N GLU A 625 -8.36 5.10 0.91
CA GLU A 625 -8.28 3.65 0.72
C GLU A 625 -7.31 3.27 -0.39
N ARG A 626 -6.46 2.27 -0.14
CA ARG A 626 -5.43 1.82 -1.08
C ARG A 626 -5.98 1.34 -2.43
N ILE A 627 -7.24 0.91 -2.49
CA ILE A 627 -7.91 0.51 -3.74
C ILE A 627 -8.07 1.68 -4.72
N PHE A 628 -8.17 2.91 -4.22
CA PHE A 628 -8.34 4.14 -5.00
C PHE A 628 -7.05 4.98 -5.05
N GLN A 629 -5.89 4.36 -4.89
CA GLN A 629 -4.60 5.07 -4.87
C GLN A 629 -3.66 4.71 -6.03
N GLY A 630 -4.11 3.88 -6.97
CA GLY A 630 -3.24 3.40 -8.05
C GLY A 630 -1.94 2.76 -7.54
N PRO A 631 -0.91 2.67 -8.39
CA PRO A 631 0.35 2.03 -8.00
C PRO A 631 1.17 2.74 -6.93
N TRP A 632 1.05 4.06 -6.72
CA TRP A 632 1.97 4.78 -5.82
C TRP A 632 1.50 5.01 -4.38
N GLY A 633 0.22 4.78 -4.05
CA GLY A 633 -0.22 4.63 -2.65
C GLY A 633 -0.59 5.91 -1.87
N PRO A 634 -0.70 5.84 -0.53
CA PRO A 634 -1.50 6.78 0.27
C PRO A 634 -0.88 8.16 0.52
N GLY A 635 0.16 8.57 -0.18
CA GLY A 635 0.90 9.78 0.19
C GLY A 635 1.44 9.69 1.63
N LEU A 636 1.61 10.84 2.30
CA LEU A 636 2.16 10.91 3.66
C LEU A 636 1.08 11.04 4.76
N THR A 637 -0.03 11.70 4.45
CA THR A 637 -1.11 12.00 5.40
C THR A 637 -2.48 11.75 4.76
N PRO A 638 -2.82 10.49 4.46
CA PRO A 638 -3.98 10.14 3.63
C PRO A 638 -5.35 10.57 4.15
N ASP A 639 -5.51 10.74 5.46
CA ASP A 639 -6.79 11.14 6.04
C ASP A 639 -6.92 12.67 6.18
N ARG A 640 -5.81 13.40 6.14
CA ARG A 640 -5.77 14.88 6.32
C ARG A 640 -5.46 15.66 5.05
N ASP A 641 -4.83 15.04 4.06
CA ASP A 641 -4.53 15.66 2.77
C ASP A 641 -4.98 14.76 1.61
N ALA A 642 -6.26 14.91 1.24
CA ALA A 642 -6.82 14.21 0.10
C ALA A 642 -6.09 14.54 -1.21
N SER A 643 -5.51 15.73 -1.37
CA SER A 643 -4.79 16.11 -2.62
C SER A 643 -3.44 15.39 -2.74
N GLY A 644 -2.77 15.19 -1.61
CA GLY A 644 -1.52 14.44 -1.50
C GLY A 644 -1.65 12.93 -1.75
N ASN A 645 -2.87 12.39 -1.67
CA ASN A 645 -3.14 11.00 -2.03
C ASN A 645 -2.95 10.73 -3.52
N SER A 646 -2.38 9.56 -3.80
CA SER A 646 -2.36 8.99 -5.13
C SER A 646 -3.76 8.63 -5.62
N TYR A 647 -3.93 8.43 -6.94
CA TYR A 647 -5.21 8.05 -7.53
C TYR A 647 -5.04 7.24 -8.84
N PRO A 648 -6.08 6.50 -9.29
CA PRO A 648 -6.10 5.86 -10.60
C PRO A 648 -6.05 6.88 -11.73
N MET A 649 -5.07 6.76 -12.61
CA MET A 649 -4.81 7.76 -13.66
C MET A 649 -5.50 7.47 -14.99
N GLY A 650 -6.27 6.39 -15.09
CA GLY A 650 -7.00 6.04 -16.30
C GLY A 650 -8.52 6.05 -16.15
N ILE A 651 -9.22 6.22 -17.28
CA ILE A 651 -10.66 6.02 -17.39
C ILE A 651 -10.99 5.09 -18.57
N ASP A 652 -11.79 4.06 -18.32
CA ASP A 652 -12.32 3.13 -19.31
C ASP A 652 -13.82 3.37 -19.51
N LEU A 653 -14.15 4.05 -20.61
CA LEU A 653 -15.51 4.34 -21.06
C LEU A 653 -15.93 3.40 -22.20
N SER A 654 -15.10 2.40 -22.52
CA SER A 654 -15.35 1.51 -23.66
C SER A 654 -16.55 0.60 -23.50
N ARG A 655 -17.15 0.54 -22.30
CA ARG A 655 -18.38 -0.22 -22.05
C ARG A 655 -19.65 0.59 -22.31
N ILE A 656 -19.54 1.93 -22.44
CA ILE A 656 -20.67 2.83 -22.66
C ILE A 656 -20.58 3.41 -24.08
N LYS A 657 -21.25 2.77 -25.04
CA LYS A 657 -21.12 3.07 -26.48
C LYS A 657 -21.48 4.52 -26.86
N SER A 658 -22.37 5.14 -26.08
CA SER A 658 -22.91 6.48 -26.29
C SER A 658 -21.99 7.61 -25.83
N ILE A 659 -21.00 7.34 -24.99
CA ILE A 659 -20.03 8.36 -24.53
C ILE A 659 -18.85 8.36 -25.50
N LYS A 660 -18.54 9.51 -26.12
CA LYS A 660 -17.42 9.65 -27.08
C LYS A 660 -16.27 10.49 -26.52
N SER A 661 -16.42 11.07 -25.33
CA SER A 661 -15.44 11.99 -24.76
C SER A 661 -15.55 12.08 -23.23
N LEU A 662 -14.79 13.00 -22.61
CA LEU A 662 -14.94 13.34 -21.19
C LEU A 662 -15.92 14.51 -20.97
N MET A 663 -16.77 14.84 -21.95
CA MET A 663 -17.78 15.88 -21.81
C MET A 663 -18.66 15.62 -20.58
N GLY A 664 -18.92 16.66 -19.79
CA GLY A 664 -19.76 16.61 -18.59
C GLY A 664 -19.13 15.92 -17.36
N MET A 665 -17.91 15.38 -17.48
CA MET A 665 -17.21 14.73 -16.37
C MET A 665 -16.44 15.73 -15.50
N VAL A 666 -16.44 15.52 -14.18
CA VAL A 666 -15.82 16.42 -13.19
C VAL A 666 -14.56 15.79 -12.60
N PHE A 667 -13.39 16.35 -12.92
CA PHE A 667 -12.09 15.87 -12.44
C PHE A 667 -11.47 16.72 -11.32
N HIS A 668 -12.03 17.90 -11.04
CA HIS A 668 -11.63 18.72 -9.90
C HIS A 668 -12.39 18.34 -8.63
N ASP A 669 -11.86 18.72 -7.47
CA ASP A 669 -12.66 18.67 -6.24
C ASP A 669 -13.68 19.81 -6.27
N ILE A 670 -14.97 19.50 -6.25
CA ILE A 670 -16.04 20.51 -6.24
C ILE A 670 -15.96 21.42 -5.00
N LYS A 671 -15.28 20.98 -3.94
CA LYS A 671 -15.05 21.78 -2.72
C LYS A 671 -13.78 22.62 -2.81
N ASN A 672 -12.84 22.22 -3.66
CA ASN A 672 -11.62 22.97 -3.91
C ASN A 672 -11.24 22.88 -5.40
N PRO A 673 -11.90 23.67 -6.27
CA PRO A 673 -11.76 23.53 -7.72
C PRO A 673 -10.33 23.74 -8.26
N SER A 674 -9.43 24.33 -7.46
CA SER A 674 -8.01 24.45 -7.80
C SER A 674 -7.28 23.10 -7.88
N LYS A 675 -7.84 22.06 -7.27
CA LYS A 675 -7.30 20.70 -7.24
C LYS A 675 -7.97 19.87 -8.33
N MET A 676 -7.18 19.34 -9.26
CA MET A 676 -7.69 18.58 -10.41
C MET A 676 -6.90 17.30 -10.64
N ARG A 677 -7.62 16.18 -10.78
CA ARG A 677 -7.04 14.89 -11.17
C ARG A 677 -6.82 14.84 -12.68
N LYS A 678 -5.63 14.40 -13.07
CA LYS A 678 -5.21 14.30 -14.48
C LYS A 678 -5.16 12.85 -14.91
N LEU A 679 -5.42 12.59 -16.18
CA LEU A 679 -5.41 11.24 -16.72
C LEU A 679 -4.13 10.97 -17.53
N ASN A 680 -3.58 9.77 -17.41
CA ASN A 680 -2.60 9.22 -18.35
C ASN A 680 -3.26 8.32 -19.40
N LYS A 681 -4.46 7.79 -19.15
CA LYS A 681 -5.14 6.84 -20.04
C LYS A 681 -6.62 7.15 -20.19
N ILE A 682 -7.11 7.07 -21.42
CA ILE A 682 -8.53 7.15 -21.73
C ILE A 682 -8.83 6.00 -22.71
N LYS A 683 -9.87 5.22 -22.45
CA LYS A 683 -10.33 4.19 -23.39
C LYS A 683 -11.77 4.46 -23.79
N LEU A 684 -12.01 4.57 -25.09
CA LEU A 684 -13.30 4.92 -25.68
C LEU A 684 -13.88 3.73 -26.46
N TYR A 685 -15.20 3.66 -26.56
CA TYR A 685 -15.84 2.65 -27.39
C TYR A 685 -15.76 3.03 -28.87
N ASN A 686 -15.22 2.12 -29.68
CA ASN A 686 -15.43 2.08 -31.12
C ASN A 686 -15.36 0.65 -31.65
N ASN A 687 -16.13 0.37 -32.70
CA ASN A 687 -16.12 -0.90 -33.42
C ASN A 687 -16.01 -0.72 -34.95
N SER A 688 -15.68 0.48 -35.43
CA SER A 688 -15.49 0.79 -36.85
C SER A 688 -14.11 1.40 -37.10
N SER A 689 -13.71 1.51 -38.37
CA SER A 689 -12.52 2.27 -38.76
C SER A 689 -12.69 3.78 -38.60
N VAL A 690 -13.94 4.25 -38.50
CA VAL A 690 -14.30 5.66 -38.30
C VAL A 690 -14.76 5.86 -36.86
N PHE A 691 -14.21 6.86 -36.17
CA PHE A 691 -14.69 7.32 -34.87
C PHE A 691 -15.57 8.56 -35.04
N ASP A 692 -16.83 8.46 -34.67
CA ASP A 692 -17.80 9.55 -34.77
C ASP A 692 -17.81 10.40 -33.49
N ILE A 693 -17.72 11.73 -33.64
CA ILE A 693 -17.85 12.73 -32.57
C ILE A 693 -18.52 13.99 -33.09
N SER A 694 -19.33 14.67 -32.27
CA SER A 694 -19.94 15.94 -32.66
C SER A 694 -19.01 17.13 -32.42
N THR A 695 -19.30 18.28 -33.03
CA THR A 695 -18.61 19.55 -32.75
C THR A 695 -18.77 19.97 -31.29
N THR A 696 -20.01 19.95 -30.76
CA THR A 696 -20.30 20.23 -29.34
C THR A 696 -19.48 19.33 -28.42
N GLU A 697 -19.45 18.03 -28.71
CA GLU A 697 -18.72 17.08 -27.88
C GLU A 697 -17.21 17.27 -27.97
N MET A 698 -16.65 17.56 -29.15
CA MET A 698 -15.23 17.88 -29.29
C MET A 698 -14.87 19.18 -28.56
N ASN A 699 -15.73 20.20 -28.63
CA ASN A 699 -15.58 21.47 -27.91
C ASN A 699 -15.52 21.26 -26.39
N LEU A 700 -16.29 20.31 -25.85
CA LEU A 700 -16.42 20.05 -24.42
C LEU A 700 -15.69 18.79 -23.93
N SER A 701 -14.89 18.14 -24.77
CA SER A 701 -14.30 16.81 -24.50
C SER A 701 -13.22 16.76 -23.42
N GLN A 702 -12.69 17.92 -23.00
CA GLN A 702 -11.64 18.07 -21.97
C GLN A 702 -10.32 17.32 -22.22
N PHE A 703 -10.09 16.75 -23.40
CA PHE A 703 -8.87 15.98 -23.69
C PHE A 703 -7.60 16.78 -23.44
N ASP A 704 -7.56 18.05 -23.88
CA ASP A 704 -6.39 18.91 -23.71
C ASP A 704 -6.13 19.29 -22.25
N THR A 705 -7.20 19.42 -21.47
CA THR A 705 -7.17 19.89 -20.09
C THR A 705 -6.83 18.76 -19.12
N VAL A 706 -7.40 17.58 -19.29
CA VAL A 706 -7.31 16.49 -18.31
C VAL A 706 -6.15 15.54 -18.60
N LEU A 707 -5.80 15.32 -19.88
CA LEU A 707 -4.73 14.40 -20.23
C LEU A 707 -3.35 14.99 -19.86
N ILE A 708 -2.49 14.18 -19.26
CA ILE A 708 -1.12 14.56 -18.96
C ILE A 708 -0.34 14.64 -20.28
N LYS A 709 0.01 15.87 -20.69
CA LYS A 709 0.82 16.12 -21.87
C LYS A 709 2.30 16.04 -21.50
N GLN A 710 2.96 14.94 -21.86
CA GLN A 710 4.38 14.75 -21.60
C GLN A 710 5.05 13.92 -22.69
N SER A 711 6.36 14.12 -22.84
CA SER A 711 7.20 13.40 -23.82
C SER A 711 7.89 12.16 -23.25
N ARG A 712 7.80 11.90 -21.94
CA ARG A 712 8.49 10.79 -21.26
C ARG A 712 7.64 9.52 -21.21
N SER A 713 8.32 8.37 -21.19
CA SER A 713 7.71 7.04 -21.13
C SER A 713 7.31 6.65 -19.69
N PRO A 714 6.16 5.98 -19.46
CA PRO A 714 5.10 5.74 -20.45
C PRO A 714 4.38 7.05 -20.80
N ARG A 715 4.17 7.26 -22.10
CA ARG A 715 3.41 8.40 -22.61
C ARG A 715 1.92 8.17 -22.35
N SER A 716 1.16 9.24 -22.14
CA SER A 716 -0.30 9.16 -22.06
C SER A 716 -0.92 8.63 -23.35
N LYS A 717 -2.10 7.99 -23.25
CA LYS A 717 -2.75 7.31 -24.37
C LYS A 717 -4.26 7.47 -24.35
N ILE A 718 -4.84 7.65 -25.53
CA ILE A 718 -6.26 7.50 -25.81
C ILE A 718 -6.40 6.26 -26.70
N MET A 719 -7.19 5.30 -26.25
CA MET A 719 -7.32 3.98 -26.86
C MET A 719 -8.77 3.72 -27.28
N PHE A 720 -8.97 2.80 -28.21
CA PHE A 720 -10.31 2.36 -28.65
C PHE A 720 -10.54 0.89 -28.32
N SER A 721 -11.79 0.49 -28.08
CA SER A 721 -12.15 -0.92 -27.85
C SER A 721 -11.78 -1.86 -28.99
N ASN A 722 -11.67 -1.37 -30.23
CA ASN A 722 -11.23 -2.13 -31.41
C ASN A 722 -9.74 -1.90 -31.75
N GLY A 723 -8.95 -1.39 -30.81
CA GLY A 723 -7.51 -1.18 -30.99
C GLY A 723 -7.18 -0.26 -32.16
N THR A 724 -6.26 -0.69 -33.02
CA THR A 724 -5.73 0.10 -34.15
C THR A 724 -6.64 0.13 -35.38
N VAL A 725 -7.79 -0.56 -35.35
CA VAL A 725 -8.77 -0.55 -36.47
C VAL A 725 -9.31 0.86 -36.70
N THR A 726 -9.54 1.62 -35.62
CA THR A 726 -9.95 3.02 -35.70
C THR A 726 -8.83 3.86 -36.31
N ASN A 727 -9.01 4.42 -37.50
CA ASN A 727 -7.98 5.20 -38.20
C ASN A 727 -8.49 6.46 -38.91
N LYS A 728 -9.80 6.73 -38.83
CA LYS A 728 -10.45 7.96 -39.31
C LYS A 728 -11.31 8.58 -38.22
N ILE A 729 -11.55 9.88 -38.34
CA ILE A 729 -12.43 10.64 -37.44
C ILE A 729 -13.55 11.21 -38.29
N ARG A 730 -14.80 11.17 -37.80
CA ARG A 730 -15.90 11.93 -38.38
C ARG A 730 -16.36 12.97 -37.37
N ILE A 731 -16.35 14.24 -37.79
CA ILE A 731 -16.82 15.36 -36.97
C ILE A 731 -18.15 15.85 -37.53
N ILE A 732 -19.20 15.80 -36.70
CA ILE A 732 -20.58 16.11 -37.09
C ILE A 732 -20.99 17.46 -36.46
N PRO A 733 -21.19 18.52 -37.25
CA PRO A 733 -21.79 19.77 -36.77
C PRO A 733 -23.13 19.54 -36.07
N THR A 734 -23.37 20.28 -34.99
CA THR A 734 -24.68 20.36 -34.33
C THR A 734 -25.34 21.70 -34.67
N LYS A 735 -26.60 21.89 -34.27
CA LYS A 735 -27.32 23.15 -34.49
C LYS A 735 -26.68 24.33 -33.76
N ASP A 736 -26.11 24.06 -32.58
CA ASP A 736 -25.55 25.09 -31.70
C ASP A 736 -24.06 25.31 -31.93
N ASP A 737 -23.37 24.33 -32.53
CA ASP A 737 -21.94 24.38 -32.82
C ASP A 737 -21.66 23.96 -34.28
N GLU A 738 -21.71 24.89 -35.23
CA GLU A 738 -21.38 24.57 -36.63
C GLU A 738 -19.85 24.43 -36.86
N ARG A 739 -19.04 24.94 -35.92
CA ARG A 739 -17.56 24.97 -35.97
C ARG A 739 -16.96 24.49 -34.65
N LEU A 740 -15.66 24.16 -34.66
CA LEU A 740 -14.91 23.91 -33.43
C LEU A 740 -14.51 25.24 -32.78
N SER A 741 -14.63 25.34 -31.45
CA SER A 741 -14.07 26.44 -30.68
C SER A 741 -12.54 26.31 -30.58
N SER A 742 -11.87 27.32 -30.02
CA SER A 742 -10.43 27.22 -29.72
C SER A 742 -10.12 26.03 -28.81
N ALA A 743 -10.98 25.76 -27.82
CA ALA A 743 -10.89 24.58 -26.96
C ALA A 743 -11.13 23.29 -27.77
N GLY A 744 -12.11 23.27 -28.68
CA GLY A 744 -12.36 22.13 -29.57
C GLY A 744 -11.17 21.79 -30.48
N LEU A 745 -10.49 22.81 -31.03
CA LEU A 745 -9.28 22.60 -31.83
C LEU A 745 -8.11 22.06 -30.99
N ALA A 746 -7.93 22.54 -29.76
CA ALA A 746 -6.93 22.03 -28.83
C ALA A 746 -7.23 20.57 -28.43
N ASN A 747 -8.50 20.27 -28.15
CA ASN A 747 -8.96 18.91 -27.85
C ASN A 747 -8.75 17.96 -29.03
N LEU A 748 -9.08 18.36 -30.26
CA LEU A 748 -8.84 17.57 -31.46
C LEU A 748 -7.34 17.31 -31.67
N SER A 749 -6.51 18.33 -31.47
CA SER A 749 -5.04 18.20 -31.55
C SER A 749 -4.53 17.18 -30.53
N THR A 750 -4.93 17.30 -29.27
CA THR A 750 -4.55 16.35 -28.20
C THR A 750 -5.10 14.94 -28.50
N PHE A 751 -6.34 14.83 -28.96
CA PHE A 751 -6.94 13.56 -29.36
C PHE A 751 -6.09 12.86 -30.43
N ILE A 752 -5.78 13.53 -31.53
CA ILE A 752 -4.92 12.98 -32.60
C ILE A 752 -3.53 12.63 -32.07
N GLN A 753 -2.91 13.52 -31.29
CA GLN A 753 -1.52 13.36 -30.85
C GLN A 753 -1.35 12.17 -29.90
N TYR A 754 -2.37 11.84 -29.10
CA TYR A 754 -2.29 10.83 -28.03
C TYR A 754 -3.13 9.58 -28.30
N SER A 755 -3.74 9.41 -29.48
CA SER A 755 -4.53 8.22 -29.83
C SER A 755 -3.70 6.96 -30.10
N ASP A 756 -2.69 6.65 -29.28
CA ASP A 756 -1.86 5.43 -29.30
C ASP A 756 -1.46 4.87 -30.69
N GLY A 757 -1.12 5.76 -31.63
CA GLY A 757 -0.73 5.39 -33.00
C GLY A 757 -1.87 5.23 -34.01
N ASN A 758 -3.14 5.34 -33.59
CA ASN A 758 -4.30 5.32 -34.48
C ASN A 758 -4.35 6.51 -35.44
N PHE A 759 -3.87 7.69 -35.00
CA PHE A 759 -3.98 8.94 -35.74
C PHE A 759 -2.65 9.67 -35.87
N SER A 760 -2.53 10.49 -36.92
CA SER A 760 -1.47 11.48 -37.09
C SER A 760 -2.02 12.72 -37.78
N LYS A 761 -1.45 13.89 -37.47
CA LYS A 761 -1.95 15.16 -38.02
C LYS A 761 -1.95 15.19 -39.55
N SER A 762 -0.95 14.57 -40.20
CA SER A 762 -0.79 14.59 -41.65
C SER A 762 -1.59 13.52 -42.39
N ASN A 763 -1.88 12.38 -41.74
CA ASN A 763 -2.43 11.21 -42.45
C ASN A 763 -3.87 10.89 -42.07
N THR A 764 -4.33 11.31 -40.89
CA THR A 764 -5.70 11.05 -40.44
C THR A 764 -6.71 11.79 -41.29
N GLU A 765 -7.62 11.04 -41.92
CA GLU A 765 -8.75 11.61 -42.65
C GLU A 765 -9.83 12.03 -41.67
N ILE A 766 -10.13 13.35 -41.64
CA ILE A 766 -11.29 13.90 -40.96
C ILE A 766 -12.45 13.99 -41.95
N ILE A 767 -13.52 13.26 -41.66
CA ILE A 767 -14.74 13.18 -42.45
C ILE A 767 -15.76 14.17 -41.88
N ILE A 768 -16.36 14.99 -42.75
CA ILE A 768 -17.42 15.93 -42.37
C ILE A 768 -18.66 15.72 -43.26
N PRO A 769 -19.88 16.04 -42.78
CA PRO A 769 -21.08 16.00 -43.61
C PRO A 769 -20.98 16.90 -44.84
N LYS A 770 -21.64 16.52 -45.93
CA LYS A 770 -21.73 17.37 -47.14
C LYS A 770 -22.38 18.71 -46.77
N GLY A 771 -21.78 19.81 -47.24
CA GLY A 771 -22.29 21.17 -46.99
C GLY A 771 -21.75 21.86 -45.74
N ALA A 772 -20.96 21.17 -44.90
CA ALA A 772 -20.30 21.77 -43.73
C ALA A 772 -19.05 22.60 -44.12
N LEU A 773 -19.24 23.62 -44.98
CA LEU A 773 -18.16 24.40 -45.60
C LEU A 773 -17.30 25.15 -44.57
N ASP A 774 -17.91 25.70 -43.53
CA ASP A 774 -17.21 26.47 -42.49
C ASP A 774 -16.30 25.59 -41.64
N LEU A 775 -16.79 24.40 -41.26
CA LEU A 775 -15.99 23.40 -40.55
C LEU A 775 -14.86 22.89 -41.45
N GLU A 776 -15.13 22.67 -42.74
CA GLU A 776 -14.10 22.28 -43.71
C GLU A 776 -12.96 23.30 -43.76
N SER A 777 -13.30 24.57 -43.99
CA SER A 777 -12.36 25.67 -44.11
C SER A 777 -11.53 25.85 -42.83
N GLN A 778 -12.17 25.75 -41.67
CA GLN A 778 -11.49 25.82 -40.37
C GLN A 778 -10.48 24.68 -40.18
N LEU A 779 -10.89 23.43 -40.42
CA LEU A 779 -10.04 22.26 -40.21
C LEU A 779 -8.87 22.21 -41.20
N ARG A 780 -9.09 22.58 -42.47
CA ARG A 780 -8.03 22.70 -43.46
C ARG A 780 -7.02 23.79 -43.08
N SER A 781 -7.51 24.95 -42.65
CA SER A 781 -6.66 26.06 -42.16
C SER A 781 -5.83 25.65 -40.94
N ALA A 782 -6.35 24.76 -40.08
CA ALA A 782 -5.62 24.20 -38.94
C ALA A 782 -4.60 23.10 -39.32
N GLY A 783 -4.54 22.73 -40.61
CA GLY A 783 -3.59 21.77 -41.18
C GLY A 783 -4.04 20.32 -41.13
N TYR A 784 -5.34 20.05 -41.05
CA TYR A 784 -5.89 18.69 -41.08
C TYR A 784 -6.30 18.25 -42.49
N LYS A 785 -6.22 16.94 -42.76
CA LYS A 785 -6.72 16.33 -44.00
C LYS A 785 -8.23 16.12 -43.88
N VAL A 786 -9.02 16.93 -44.59
CA VAL A 786 -10.49 16.90 -44.54
C VAL A 786 -11.08 16.34 -45.83
N LYS A 787 -12.16 15.56 -45.73
CA LYS A 787 -13.01 15.15 -46.87
C LYS A 787 -14.49 15.16 -46.49
N PHE A 788 -15.36 15.35 -47.49
CA PHE A 788 -16.79 15.15 -47.31
C PHE A 788 -17.15 13.68 -47.22
N GLN A 789 -18.19 13.37 -46.44
CA GLN A 789 -18.73 12.04 -46.30
C GLN A 789 -19.22 11.48 -47.66
N SER A 790 -18.80 10.25 -47.95
CA SER A 790 -19.22 9.48 -49.11
C SER A 790 -20.05 8.26 -48.70
N LYS A 791 -20.73 7.63 -49.67
CA LYS A 791 -21.53 6.41 -49.45
C LYS A 791 -20.73 5.19 -48.94
N TYR A 792 -19.40 5.26 -48.99
CA TYR A 792 -18.51 4.18 -48.56
C TYR A 792 -17.92 4.40 -47.15
N ASP A 793 -18.16 5.56 -46.53
CA ASP A 793 -17.63 5.87 -45.21
C ASP A 793 -18.58 5.32 -44.13
N GLY A 794 -18.21 4.21 -43.49
CA GLY A 794 -18.97 3.62 -42.36
C GLY A 794 -19.40 2.16 -42.52
N ILE A 795 -18.88 1.43 -43.51
CA ILE A 795 -19.09 -0.02 -43.62
C ILE A 795 -18.52 -0.68 -42.36
N VAL A 796 -19.39 -1.30 -41.57
CA VAL A 796 -19.00 -2.11 -40.41
C VAL A 796 -18.24 -3.31 -40.95
N ILE A 797 -16.97 -3.45 -40.55
CA ILE A 797 -16.19 -4.64 -40.85
C ILE A 797 -16.68 -5.70 -39.85
N ASN A 798 -17.46 -6.67 -40.32
CA ASN A 798 -17.88 -7.83 -39.53
C ASN A 798 -16.69 -8.73 -39.23
#